data_AF-A0AB73AMK6-F1
#
_entry.id   AF-A0AB73AMK6-F1
#
_cell.length_a   1.000
_cell.length_b   1.000
_cell.length_c   1.000
_cell.angle_alpha   90.00
_cell.angle_beta   90.00
_cell.angle_gamma   90.00
#
_symmetry.space_group_name_H-M   'P 1'
#
loop_
_entity.id
_entity.type
_entity.pdbx_description
1 polymer ?
#
loop_
_entity_poly.entity_id
_entity_poly.type
_entity_poly.pdbx_seq_one_letter_code
_entity_poly.pdbx_strand_id
1 'polypeptide(L)'
;MPKGPKGDRGMSAYEFWKENVENGVISWPKKETEITDFFKYLKGKDGLDGKSAFELWKEEVATGALDNPHRPGSMWPVSQNNLRDFWYYLTGASGENGQTPHIGNNMNWWIGNKDTGIRAQGRDGQNGEDAVPPVVTIGDNGNWLIDGVDTGKPSRGEEGVAGTTPTVTIGENGNWVINGKDTGKAAIGKDGRSPEVIIGTNGNWYINGKDTGIRAYGKDGINGKDGANGKDGINGKDGANGKDGINGKDGAAGKDGANGKDGANGKSAYELWVESVEAGCNNTGPKVKNPHNPSLDWDCGKTTLSDFWEFLRGADGKDGADGKDGKPGVPGKPGAEVTIIKGVPNVIALYSQQEFGEYVRTTDGGVAYRVYDESGNKAPKAVVKGIPGLDPAKTYTANEEGEFIIPKEDLPQIDDIDARWGKVKEVTINNVTKESAENTYVPNRMQIRMIYIGTSPYLDYEHNLQFRVERKTDPGAEWKTLPSYLPNVNAGFTAYQVTNPEDPTSLDKTKKIESTTPNMSSTSMSINPNRYVKENPAGIKNGITDFWDGKDNYFSIVKDTPYYGETIYWNGVCKMAPYQIPPTLKTLALTKASAESGDDVFLNKAQGEFDFSTIDFNIISKRELVKTVKQNGIDYIEPEYYTLEEAKGLLLCYVKFTYTSPLGVQTATSEHNKSSYNKPEYAALSPYLGATIYSVGASSAFIYSNNVSLGVLKKKADNGTYYVENTYKDMPEISVTYKEK
;
A
#
# COMPACT_ATOMS: atom_id res chain seq x y z
N MET A 1 20.60 -44.59 9.75
CA MET A 1 21.59 -44.26 8.69
C MET A 1 21.32 -42.85 8.17
N PRO A 2 22.26 -42.19 7.45
CA PRO A 2 22.33 -40.72 7.37
C PRO A 2 21.20 -40.03 6.59
N LYS A 3 21.09 -38.70 6.75
CA LYS A 3 20.35 -37.83 5.83
C LYS A 3 20.82 -38.09 4.39
N GLY A 4 19.88 -38.47 3.52
CA GLY A 4 19.98 -38.15 2.10
C GLY A 4 19.84 -36.64 1.89
N PRO A 5 20.38 -36.06 0.81
CA PRO A 5 20.29 -34.63 0.58
C PRO A 5 18.84 -34.19 0.24
N LYS A 6 18.47 -32.91 0.48
CA LYS A 6 17.16 -32.28 0.10
C LYS A 6 17.20 -31.87 -1.41
N GLY A 7 16.27 -31.11 -2.01
CA GLY A 7 16.39 -30.60 -3.41
C GLY A 7 16.93 -29.15 -3.55
N ASP A 8 17.56 -28.82 -4.69
CA ASP A 8 18.07 -27.47 -5.03
C ASP A 8 16.96 -26.56 -5.63
N ARG A 9 16.99 -25.27 -5.27
CA ARG A 9 16.15 -24.22 -5.86
C ARG A 9 16.81 -23.72 -7.16
N GLY A 10 16.01 -23.39 -8.18
CA GLY A 10 16.50 -22.66 -9.34
C GLY A 10 16.99 -21.26 -8.94
N MET A 11 18.08 -20.79 -9.56
CA MET A 11 18.67 -19.48 -9.27
C MET A 11 17.86 -18.36 -9.93
N SER A 12 17.61 -17.30 -9.18
CA SER A 12 17.03 -16.06 -9.68
C SER A 12 17.99 -15.28 -10.58
N ALA A 13 17.46 -14.34 -11.36
CA ALA A 13 18.25 -13.42 -12.18
C ALA A 13 19.33 -12.66 -11.38
N TYR A 14 19.04 -12.35 -10.10
CA TYR A 14 19.98 -11.73 -9.18
C TYR A 14 21.14 -12.68 -8.81
N GLU A 15 20.82 -13.91 -8.39
CA GLU A 15 21.81 -14.92 -8.01
C GLU A 15 22.71 -15.28 -9.19
N PHE A 16 22.13 -15.41 -10.39
CA PHE A 16 22.87 -15.68 -11.62
C PHE A 16 23.74 -14.50 -12.07
N TRP A 17 23.24 -13.25 -12.00
CA TRP A 17 24.06 -12.07 -12.24
C TRP A 17 25.24 -12.01 -11.25
N LYS A 18 24.97 -12.21 -9.96
CA LYS A 18 25.97 -12.22 -8.88
C LYS A 18 27.07 -13.23 -9.16
N GLU A 19 26.71 -14.47 -9.48
CA GLU A 19 27.65 -15.53 -9.86
C GLU A 19 28.54 -15.11 -11.04
N ASN A 20 27.96 -14.52 -12.09
CA ASN A 20 28.72 -14.09 -13.27
C ASN A 20 29.62 -12.87 -12.97
N VAL A 21 29.23 -11.95 -12.08
CA VAL A 21 30.12 -10.87 -11.59
C VAL A 21 31.27 -11.44 -10.76
N GLU A 22 30.98 -12.31 -9.80
CA GLU A 22 31.97 -12.92 -8.91
C GLU A 22 33.00 -13.77 -9.67
N ASN A 23 32.54 -14.50 -10.70
CA ASN A 23 33.42 -15.22 -11.63
C ASN A 23 34.21 -14.30 -12.57
N GLY A 24 33.88 -13.01 -12.65
CA GLY A 24 34.55 -12.04 -13.54
C GLY A 24 34.14 -12.17 -15.00
N VAL A 25 32.96 -12.73 -15.24
CA VAL A 25 32.31 -12.88 -16.55
C VAL A 25 31.61 -11.59 -16.93
N ILE A 26 30.80 -11.04 -16.02
CA ILE A 26 30.23 -9.69 -16.17
C ILE A 26 31.23 -8.67 -15.62
N SER A 27 31.56 -7.66 -16.42
CA SER A 27 32.53 -6.60 -16.08
C SER A 27 31.98 -5.58 -15.07
N TRP A 28 31.74 -6.02 -13.84
CA TRP A 28 31.23 -5.22 -12.71
C TRP A 28 32.12 -5.38 -11.45
N PRO A 29 32.17 -4.41 -10.51
CA PRO A 29 32.98 -4.54 -9.30
C PRO A 29 32.56 -5.74 -8.44
N LYS A 30 33.46 -6.72 -8.24
CA LYS A 30 33.21 -7.97 -7.48
C LYS A 30 32.85 -7.79 -6.00
N LYS A 31 32.88 -6.56 -5.48
CA LYS A 31 32.48 -6.20 -4.11
C LYS A 31 31.12 -5.51 -4.05
N GLU A 32 30.51 -5.24 -5.19
CA GLU A 32 29.19 -4.62 -5.36
C GLU A 32 28.27 -5.66 -6.00
N THR A 33 27.98 -6.72 -5.24
CA THR A 33 27.17 -7.87 -5.67
C THR A 33 25.95 -8.08 -4.77
N GLU A 34 25.55 -7.05 -4.01
CA GLU A 34 24.29 -7.08 -3.26
C GLU A 34 23.10 -6.81 -4.19
N ILE A 35 21.88 -7.12 -3.73
CA ILE A 35 20.68 -6.97 -4.57
C ILE A 35 20.43 -5.51 -4.97
N THR A 36 20.89 -4.56 -4.14
CA THR A 36 20.96 -3.12 -4.48
C THR A 36 21.91 -2.82 -5.62
N ASP A 37 23.01 -3.56 -5.74
CA ASP A 37 24.00 -3.39 -6.80
C ASP A 37 23.57 -4.09 -8.10
N PHE A 38 22.78 -5.16 -8.02
CA PHE A 38 22.05 -5.69 -9.17
C PHE A 38 21.09 -4.66 -9.75
N PHE A 39 20.38 -3.91 -8.91
CA PHE A 39 19.56 -2.79 -9.37
C PHE A 39 20.37 -1.59 -9.89
N LYS A 40 21.64 -1.41 -9.48
CA LYS A 40 22.57 -0.47 -10.14
C LYS A 40 23.00 -1.00 -11.51
N TYR A 41 23.41 -2.26 -11.61
CA TYR A 41 23.79 -2.90 -12.86
C TYR A 41 22.67 -2.80 -13.91
N LEU A 42 21.42 -3.09 -13.52
CA LEU A 42 20.24 -2.90 -14.38
C LEU A 42 19.99 -1.43 -14.78
N LYS A 43 20.63 -0.45 -14.14
CA LYS A 43 20.62 0.97 -14.53
C LYS A 43 21.84 1.41 -15.36
N GLY A 44 22.84 0.53 -15.54
CA GLY A 44 24.14 0.88 -16.14
C GLY A 44 25.17 1.35 -15.10
N LYS A 45 26.43 1.50 -15.54
CA LYS A 45 27.54 1.91 -14.68
C LYS A 45 27.71 3.43 -14.69
N ASP A 46 27.87 4.04 -13.51
CA ASP A 46 27.73 5.49 -13.27
C ASP A 46 28.48 6.41 -14.25
N GLY A 47 27.75 7.40 -14.81
CA GLY A 47 28.29 8.50 -15.61
C GLY A 47 27.32 9.01 -16.69
N LEU A 48 26.44 9.96 -16.33
CA LEU A 48 25.45 10.67 -17.18
C LEU A 48 24.69 9.82 -18.22
N ASP A 49 23.46 9.45 -17.85
CA ASP A 49 22.34 9.02 -18.69
C ASP A 49 22.64 7.99 -19.79
N GLY A 50 23.04 6.78 -19.37
CA GLY A 50 22.75 5.55 -20.10
C GLY A 50 21.33 5.06 -19.78
N LYS A 51 20.60 4.53 -20.77
CA LYS A 51 19.23 4.00 -20.54
C LYS A 51 19.27 2.79 -19.61
N SER A 52 18.43 2.80 -18.58
CA SER A 52 18.23 1.63 -17.72
C SER A 52 17.52 0.50 -18.46
N ALA A 53 17.64 -0.72 -17.95
CA ALA A 53 16.92 -1.88 -18.45
C ALA A 53 15.39 -1.67 -18.43
N PHE A 54 14.85 -0.88 -17.50
CA PHE A 54 13.43 -0.51 -17.49
C PHE A 54 13.07 0.42 -18.65
N GLU A 55 13.91 1.39 -18.98
CA GLU A 55 13.68 2.33 -20.08
C GLU A 55 13.84 1.65 -21.45
N LEU A 56 14.88 0.82 -21.62
CA LEU A 56 15.05 -0.04 -22.79
C LEU A 56 13.85 -0.98 -22.97
N TRP A 57 13.43 -1.66 -21.90
CA TRP A 57 12.25 -2.51 -21.94
C TRP A 57 10.98 -1.74 -22.30
N LYS A 58 10.79 -0.53 -21.74
CA LYS A 58 9.61 0.30 -22.01
C LYS A 58 9.56 0.81 -23.46
N GLU A 59 10.71 1.10 -24.06
CA GLU A 59 10.83 1.41 -25.48
C GLU A 59 10.50 0.20 -26.35
N GLU A 60 11.01 -0.99 -26.01
CA GLU A 60 10.67 -2.24 -26.70
C GLU A 60 9.18 -2.59 -26.58
N VAL A 61 8.56 -2.42 -25.40
CA VAL A 61 7.10 -2.54 -25.23
C VAL A 61 6.34 -1.54 -26.12
N ALA A 62 6.86 -0.33 -26.33
CA ALA A 62 6.23 0.66 -27.21
C ALA A 62 6.31 0.30 -28.71
N THR A 63 7.23 -0.59 -29.12
CA THR A 63 7.24 -1.12 -30.50
C THR A 63 6.09 -2.10 -30.78
N GLY A 64 5.56 -2.74 -29.75
CA GLY A 64 4.59 -3.84 -29.86
C GLY A 64 5.16 -5.16 -30.41
N ALA A 65 6.48 -5.26 -30.58
CA ALA A 65 7.18 -6.44 -31.10
C ALA A 65 7.92 -7.26 -30.02
N LEU A 66 7.77 -6.89 -28.74
CA LEU A 66 8.41 -7.59 -27.63
C LEU A 66 7.67 -8.90 -27.30
N ASP A 67 8.34 -10.04 -27.41
CA ASP A 67 7.76 -11.35 -27.07
C ASP A 67 7.28 -11.43 -25.60
N ASN A 68 6.13 -12.08 -25.38
CA ASN A 68 5.55 -12.24 -24.05
C ASN A 68 6.11 -13.51 -23.35
N PRO A 69 6.95 -13.38 -22.30
CA PRO A 69 7.54 -14.53 -21.61
C PRO A 69 6.51 -15.41 -20.91
N HIS A 70 5.33 -14.88 -20.56
CA HIS A 70 4.24 -15.65 -19.94
C HIS A 70 3.29 -16.30 -20.95
N ARG A 71 3.43 -15.99 -22.24
CA ARG A 71 2.56 -16.48 -23.33
C ARG A 71 3.37 -16.63 -24.62
N PRO A 72 4.20 -17.68 -24.73
CA PRO A 72 5.04 -17.93 -25.91
C PRO A 72 4.22 -17.88 -27.22
N GLY A 73 4.73 -17.14 -28.21
CA GLY A 73 4.03 -16.91 -29.48
C GLY A 73 3.01 -15.77 -29.48
N SER A 74 2.97 -14.95 -28.42
CA SER A 74 2.21 -13.69 -28.39
C SER A 74 3.10 -12.52 -27.97
N MET A 75 2.74 -11.30 -28.38
CA MET A 75 3.47 -10.08 -28.00
C MET A 75 3.00 -9.54 -26.65
N TRP A 76 3.91 -8.86 -25.95
CA TRP A 76 3.62 -8.15 -24.73
C TRP A 76 2.64 -7.00 -24.98
N PRO A 77 1.60 -6.79 -24.15
CA PRO A 77 0.67 -5.69 -24.38
C PRO A 77 1.37 -4.33 -24.25
N VAL A 78 1.29 -3.51 -25.29
CA VAL A 78 1.83 -2.13 -25.33
C VAL A 78 1.33 -1.24 -24.17
N SER A 79 0.17 -1.59 -23.61
CA SER A 79 -0.46 -0.93 -22.46
C SER A 79 0.11 -1.34 -21.09
N GLN A 80 0.84 -2.46 -21.02
CA GLN A 80 1.48 -2.97 -19.81
C GLN A 80 2.94 -2.49 -19.75
N ASN A 81 3.13 -1.19 -19.53
CA ASN A 81 4.42 -0.50 -19.64
C ASN A 81 4.89 0.19 -18.34
N ASN A 82 4.31 -0.19 -17.20
CA ASN A 82 4.69 0.35 -15.89
C ASN A 82 5.73 -0.53 -15.16
N LEU A 83 6.26 -0.06 -14.03
CA LEU A 83 7.34 -0.74 -13.31
C LEU A 83 6.92 -2.11 -12.71
N ARG A 84 5.65 -2.30 -12.36
CA ARG A 84 5.12 -3.61 -11.93
C ARG A 84 5.08 -4.58 -13.10
N ASP A 85 4.69 -4.10 -14.27
CA ASP A 85 4.64 -4.90 -15.50
C ASP A 85 6.06 -5.31 -15.94
N PHE A 86 7.06 -4.44 -15.74
CA PHE A 86 8.48 -4.77 -15.94
C PHE A 86 8.96 -5.89 -15.01
N TRP A 87 8.66 -5.81 -13.71
CA TRP A 87 9.01 -6.89 -12.78
C TRP A 87 8.28 -8.20 -13.11
N TYR A 88 7.04 -8.11 -13.58
CA TYR A 88 6.31 -9.28 -14.06
C TYR A 88 6.91 -9.84 -15.36
N TYR A 89 7.32 -9.01 -16.31
CA TYR A 89 8.01 -9.41 -17.54
C TYR A 89 9.34 -10.14 -17.27
N LEU A 90 10.10 -9.71 -16.26
CA LEU A 90 11.36 -10.36 -15.89
C LEU A 90 11.18 -11.72 -15.20
N THR A 91 9.96 -12.07 -14.78
CA THR A 91 9.65 -13.46 -14.42
C THR A 91 9.39 -14.27 -15.69
N GLY A 92 10.04 -15.43 -15.82
CA GLY A 92 9.75 -16.41 -16.88
C GLY A 92 8.35 -16.98 -16.74
N ALA A 93 7.92 -17.79 -17.71
CA ALA A 93 6.62 -18.44 -17.66
C ALA A 93 6.45 -19.19 -16.34
N SER A 94 5.45 -18.82 -15.54
CA SER A 94 4.98 -19.72 -14.49
C SER A 94 4.56 -21.04 -15.14
N GLY A 95 5.16 -22.16 -14.71
CA GLY A 95 4.80 -23.47 -15.23
C GLY A 95 3.28 -23.66 -15.21
N GLU A 96 2.69 -24.06 -16.34
CA GLU A 96 1.25 -24.26 -16.39
C GLU A 96 0.85 -25.38 -15.42
N ASN A 97 -0.15 -25.10 -14.57
CA ASN A 97 -0.82 -26.13 -13.79
C ASN A 97 -1.16 -27.32 -14.70
N GLY A 98 -0.85 -28.54 -14.26
CA GLY A 98 -1.21 -29.75 -15.01
C GLY A 98 -2.69 -29.74 -15.37
N GLN A 99 -3.02 -29.89 -16.65
CA GLN A 99 -4.38 -29.65 -17.14
C GLN A 99 -5.37 -30.65 -16.54
N THR A 100 -6.23 -30.18 -15.63
CA THR A 100 -7.23 -31.00 -14.95
C THR A 100 -8.34 -31.43 -15.92
N PRO A 101 -8.72 -32.72 -15.94
CA PRO A 101 -9.93 -33.17 -16.61
C PRO A 101 -11.18 -32.53 -16.00
N HIS A 102 -12.07 -31.98 -16.82
CA HIS A 102 -13.37 -31.44 -16.41
C HIS A 102 -14.46 -31.84 -17.42
N ILE A 103 -15.73 -31.57 -17.10
CA ILE A 103 -16.85 -31.88 -18.00
C ILE A 103 -17.23 -30.62 -18.78
N GLY A 104 -17.16 -30.68 -20.10
CA GLY A 104 -17.56 -29.57 -20.97
C GLY A 104 -19.08 -29.52 -21.19
N ASN A 105 -19.58 -28.39 -21.70
CA ASN A 105 -21.02 -28.16 -21.95
C ASN A 105 -21.69 -29.19 -22.89
N ASN A 106 -20.91 -29.96 -23.64
CA ASN A 106 -21.38 -31.06 -24.49
C ASN A 106 -21.42 -32.44 -23.77
N MET A 107 -21.18 -32.47 -22.45
CA MET A 107 -21.15 -33.65 -21.58
C MET A 107 -19.99 -34.62 -21.87
N ASN A 108 -18.93 -34.18 -22.56
CA ASN A 108 -17.67 -34.91 -22.68
C ASN A 108 -16.69 -34.54 -21.57
N TRP A 109 -15.70 -35.39 -21.32
CA TRP A 109 -14.47 -35.03 -20.62
C TRP A 109 -13.60 -34.15 -21.52
N TRP A 110 -13.13 -33.04 -20.98
CA TRP A 110 -12.22 -32.09 -21.60
C TRP A 110 -10.96 -31.98 -20.73
N ILE A 111 -9.80 -31.83 -21.36
CA ILE A 111 -8.52 -31.62 -20.68
C ILE A 111 -7.95 -30.32 -21.24
N GLY A 112 -7.83 -29.29 -20.38
CA GLY A 112 -7.66 -27.92 -20.85
C GLY A 112 -8.76 -27.55 -21.85
N ASN A 113 -8.42 -26.85 -22.94
CA ASN A 113 -9.40 -26.48 -23.97
C ASN A 113 -9.67 -27.58 -25.02
N LYS A 114 -9.36 -28.85 -24.73
CA LYS A 114 -9.44 -29.97 -25.68
C LYS A 114 -10.50 -30.99 -25.27
N ASP A 115 -11.53 -31.14 -26.09
CA ASP A 115 -12.48 -32.25 -26.01
C ASP A 115 -11.74 -33.58 -26.23
N THR A 116 -11.90 -34.53 -25.30
CA THR A 116 -11.32 -35.88 -25.44
C THR A 116 -12.16 -36.78 -26.36
N GLY A 117 -13.39 -36.39 -26.67
CA GLY A 117 -14.40 -37.19 -27.36
C GLY A 117 -15.02 -38.29 -26.49
N ILE A 118 -14.69 -38.33 -25.19
CA ILE A 118 -15.16 -39.36 -24.25
C ILE A 118 -16.27 -38.75 -23.39
N ARG A 119 -17.48 -39.29 -23.48
CA ARG A 119 -18.63 -38.81 -22.69
C ARG A 119 -18.37 -39.01 -21.18
N ALA A 120 -18.67 -37.99 -20.37
CA ALA A 120 -18.39 -38.01 -18.94
C ALA A 120 -19.47 -38.71 -18.10
N GLN A 121 -20.68 -38.82 -18.64
CA GLN A 121 -21.74 -39.66 -18.11
C GLN A 121 -21.76 -41.00 -18.87
N GLY A 122 -21.99 -42.11 -18.17
CA GLY A 122 -22.29 -43.39 -18.80
C GLY A 122 -23.55 -43.29 -19.68
N ARG A 123 -23.73 -44.21 -20.62
CA ARG A 123 -25.03 -44.32 -21.30
C ARG A 123 -26.06 -44.72 -20.25
N ASP A 124 -27.18 -44.00 -20.19
CA ASP A 124 -28.32 -44.42 -19.38
C ASP A 124 -28.71 -45.85 -19.79
N GLY A 125 -28.94 -46.71 -18.80
CA GLY A 125 -29.75 -47.90 -19.03
C GLY A 125 -31.15 -47.42 -19.46
N GLN A 126 -31.81 -48.15 -20.36
CA GLN A 126 -33.21 -47.84 -20.67
C GLN A 126 -34.01 -47.81 -19.36
N ASN A 127 -34.80 -46.74 -19.17
CA ASN A 127 -35.66 -46.61 -18.00
C ASN A 127 -36.48 -47.89 -17.84
N GLY A 128 -36.31 -48.59 -16.71
CA GLY A 128 -37.40 -49.40 -16.20
C GLY A 128 -38.51 -48.44 -15.79
N GLU A 129 -39.76 -48.73 -16.18
CA GLU A 129 -40.90 -47.96 -15.69
C GLU A 129 -40.94 -48.03 -14.15
N ASP A 130 -41.43 -46.95 -13.52
CA ASP A 130 -41.63 -46.91 -12.08
C ASP A 130 -42.50 -48.11 -11.66
N ALA A 131 -41.97 -48.94 -10.77
CA ALA A 131 -42.68 -50.13 -10.31
C ALA A 131 -43.92 -49.72 -9.52
N VAL A 132 -45.08 -49.77 -10.18
CA VAL A 132 -46.39 -49.58 -9.54
C VAL A 132 -46.52 -50.58 -8.39
N PRO A 133 -46.77 -50.14 -7.14
CA PRO A 133 -46.95 -51.06 -6.03
C PRO A 133 -48.15 -51.98 -6.29
N PRO A 134 -48.00 -53.31 -6.15
CA PRO A 134 -49.08 -54.24 -6.49
C PRO A 134 -50.28 -54.05 -5.56
N VAL A 135 -51.46 -53.97 -6.16
CA VAL A 135 -52.73 -53.76 -5.43
C VAL A 135 -53.23 -55.11 -4.92
N VAL A 136 -53.18 -55.30 -3.60
CA VAL A 136 -53.63 -56.52 -2.94
C VAL A 136 -55.07 -56.36 -2.45
N THR A 137 -55.96 -57.26 -2.90
CA THR A 137 -57.38 -57.28 -2.51
C THR A 137 -57.83 -58.69 -2.14
N ILE A 138 -59.05 -58.82 -1.61
CA ILE A 138 -59.71 -60.12 -1.39
C ILE A 138 -60.82 -60.24 -2.43
N GLY A 139 -60.86 -61.36 -3.16
CA GLY A 139 -61.84 -61.60 -4.21
C GLY A 139 -63.13 -62.22 -3.68
N ASP A 140 -64.17 -62.21 -4.52
CA ASP A 140 -65.51 -62.72 -4.17
C ASP A 140 -65.53 -64.23 -3.83
N ASN A 141 -64.48 -64.97 -4.19
CA ASN A 141 -64.26 -66.38 -3.83
C ASN A 141 -63.48 -66.58 -2.51
N GLY A 142 -63.12 -65.50 -1.81
CA GLY A 142 -62.42 -65.51 -0.53
C GLY A 142 -60.89 -65.61 -0.60
N ASN A 143 -60.29 -65.67 -1.80
CA ASN A 143 -58.83 -65.70 -1.98
C ASN A 143 -58.20 -64.31 -1.98
N TRP A 144 -56.89 -64.25 -1.72
CA TRP A 144 -56.06 -63.07 -2.01
C TRP A 144 -55.87 -62.91 -3.52
N LEU A 145 -56.11 -61.70 -4.01
CA LEU A 145 -55.74 -61.26 -5.36
C LEU A 145 -54.56 -60.30 -5.27
N ILE A 146 -53.67 -60.37 -6.25
CA ILE A 146 -52.58 -59.42 -6.46
C ILE A 146 -52.77 -58.87 -7.88
N ASP A 147 -52.97 -57.56 -8.01
CA ASP A 147 -53.27 -56.87 -9.28
C ASP A 147 -54.44 -57.49 -10.06
N GLY A 148 -55.48 -57.93 -9.33
CA GLY A 148 -56.67 -58.57 -9.91
C GLY A 148 -56.49 -60.03 -10.32
N VAL A 149 -55.31 -60.63 -10.11
CA VAL A 149 -55.05 -62.05 -10.37
C VAL A 149 -55.22 -62.86 -9.09
N ASP A 150 -56.10 -63.87 -9.12
CA ASP A 150 -56.33 -64.79 -7.99
C ASP A 150 -55.09 -65.67 -7.77
N THR A 151 -54.55 -65.61 -6.55
CA THR A 151 -53.37 -66.39 -6.14
C THR A 151 -53.69 -67.85 -5.81
N GLY A 152 -54.97 -68.22 -5.75
CA GLY A 152 -55.43 -69.53 -5.29
C GLY A 152 -55.17 -69.78 -3.80
N LYS A 153 -54.92 -68.71 -3.03
CA LYS A 153 -54.66 -68.78 -1.58
C LYS A 153 -55.81 -68.12 -0.81
N PRO A 154 -56.53 -68.85 0.06
CA PRO A 154 -57.63 -68.29 0.83
C PRO A 154 -57.13 -67.20 1.78
N SER A 155 -57.88 -66.10 1.88
CA SER A 155 -57.53 -64.95 2.73
C SER A 155 -57.72 -65.19 4.23
N ARG A 156 -58.34 -66.32 4.59
CA ARG A 156 -58.45 -66.86 5.94
C ARG A 156 -58.12 -68.36 5.91
N GLY A 157 -57.37 -68.83 6.90
CA GLY A 157 -57.24 -70.27 7.15
C GLY A 157 -58.41 -70.80 7.99
N GLU A 158 -58.58 -72.12 7.98
CA GLU A 158 -59.35 -72.80 9.04
C GLU A 158 -58.62 -72.66 10.40
N GLU A 159 -59.33 -72.89 11.50
CA GLU A 159 -58.85 -72.58 12.86
C GLU A 159 -57.57 -73.34 13.25
N GLY A 160 -56.50 -72.62 13.62
CA GLY A 160 -55.40 -73.21 14.41
C GLY A 160 -54.01 -72.60 14.25
N VAL A 161 -53.54 -71.92 15.31
CA VAL A 161 -52.14 -71.49 15.58
C VAL A 161 -51.63 -70.30 14.73
N ALA A 162 -51.03 -69.33 15.42
CA ALA A 162 -50.59 -68.06 14.84
C ALA A 162 -49.45 -68.23 13.81
N GLY A 163 -49.67 -67.76 12.58
CA GLY A 163 -48.63 -67.66 11.57
C GLY A 163 -47.60 -66.59 11.94
N THR A 164 -46.33 -66.95 11.97
CA THR A 164 -45.22 -66.02 12.22
C THR A 164 -45.09 -64.99 11.08
N THR A 165 -44.98 -63.71 11.44
CA THR A 165 -44.61 -62.64 10.50
C THR A 165 -43.32 -62.99 9.75
N PRO A 166 -43.26 -62.86 8.42
CA PRO A 166 -42.06 -63.19 7.68
C PRO A 166 -40.90 -62.28 8.04
N THR A 167 -39.73 -62.87 8.31
CA THR A 167 -38.48 -62.14 8.55
C THR A 167 -37.83 -61.81 7.21
N VAL A 168 -37.69 -60.52 6.92
CA VAL A 168 -36.98 -60.02 5.74
C VAL A 168 -35.65 -59.43 6.20
N THR A 169 -34.55 -59.91 5.61
CA THR A 169 -33.18 -59.52 5.94
C THR A 169 -32.35 -59.37 4.67
N ILE A 170 -31.18 -58.72 4.76
CA ILE A 170 -30.20 -58.71 3.67
C ILE A 170 -29.16 -59.78 3.99
N GLY A 171 -28.97 -60.74 3.08
CA GLY A 171 -27.95 -61.78 3.22
C GLY A 171 -26.53 -61.24 3.02
N GLU A 172 -25.52 -61.99 3.47
CA GLU A 172 -24.10 -61.61 3.32
C GLU A 172 -23.66 -61.41 1.85
N ASN A 173 -24.44 -61.95 0.89
CA ASN A 173 -24.24 -61.78 -0.54
C ASN A 173 -24.96 -60.53 -1.14
N GLY A 174 -25.63 -59.72 -0.31
CA GLY A 174 -26.34 -58.50 -0.72
C GLY A 174 -27.72 -58.72 -1.33
N ASN A 175 -28.29 -59.92 -1.27
CA ASN A 175 -29.66 -60.20 -1.73
C ASN A 175 -30.71 -60.05 -0.62
N TRP A 176 -31.96 -59.82 -1.01
CA TRP A 176 -33.11 -59.97 -0.11
C TRP A 176 -33.30 -61.44 0.27
N VAL A 177 -33.32 -61.72 1.57
CA VAL A 177 -33.57 -63.03 2.18
C VAL A 177 -34.89 -62.97 2.92
N ILE A 178 -35.85 -63.82 2.54
CA ILE A 178 -37.17 -63.90 3.18
C ILE A 178 -37.28 -65.27 3.87
N ASN A 179 -37.53 -65.27 5.18
CA ASN A 179 -37.61 -66.46 6.02
C ASN A 179 -36.40 -67.40 5.87
N GLY A 180 -35.19 -66.81 5.84
CA GLY A 180 -33.94 -67.55 5.70
C GLY A 180 -33.65 -68.09 4.29
N LYS A 181 -34.52 -67.84 3.30
CA LYS A 181 -34.30 -68.23 1.90
C LYS A 181 -33.92 -67.02 1.04
N ASP A 182 -32.75 -67.09 0.42
CA ASP A 182 -32.31 -66.10 -0.57
C ASP A 182 -33.27 -66.11 -1.77
N THR A 183 -33.75 -64.91 -2.15
CA THR A 183 -34.65 -64.69 -3.28
C THR A 183 -33.91 -64.61 -4.62
N GLY A 184 -32.58 -64.52 -4.62
CA GLY A 184 -31.75 -64.28 -5.80
C GLY A 184 -31.88 -62.85 -6.36
N LYS A 185 -32.50 -61.93 -5.61
CA LYS A 185 -32.71 -60.53 -5.98
C LYS A 185 -31.86 -59.64 -5.09
N ALA A 186 -30.96 -58.86 -5.70
CA ALA A 186 -30.12 -57.90 -4.99
C ALA A 186 -30.99 -56.91 -4.20
N ALA A 187 -30.63 -56.66 -2.93
CA ALA A 187 -31.37 -55.78 -2.05
C ALA A 187 -31.15 -54.29 -2.37
N ILE A 188 -30.09 -53.99 -3.10
CA ILE A 188 -29.68 -52.66 -3.54
C ILE A 188 -29.33 -52.76 -5.04
N GLY A 189 -29.79 -51.80 -5.85
CA GLY A 189 -29.35 -51.69 -7.23
C GLY A 189 -27.85 -51.43 -7.31
N LYS A 190 -27.16 -51.99 -8.32
CA LYS A 190 -25.73 -51.69 -8.52
C LYS A 190 -25.59 -50.30 -9.12
N ASP A 191 -24.84 -49.43 -8.45
CA ASP A 191 -24.54 -48.09 -8.94
C ASP A 191 -23.96 -48.09 -10.35
N GLY A 192 -24.36 -47.12 -11.16
CA GLY A 192 -23.70 -46.84 -12.42
C GLY A 192 -22.24 -46.46 -12.16
N ARG A 193 -21.29 -47.25 -12.65
CA ARG A 193 -19.86 -46.98 -12.43
C ARG A 193 -19.49 -45.61 -12.99
N SER A 194 -19.04 -44.72 -12.10
CA SER A 194 -18.30 -43.52 -12.48
C SER A 194 -17.10 -43.91 -13.36
N PRO A 195 -16.77 -43.14 -14.41
CA PRO A 195 -15.62 -43.43 -15.25
C PRO A 195 -14.32 -43.36 -14.42
N GLU A 196 -13.44 -44.33 -14.61
CA GLU A 196 -12.18 -44.45 -13.87
C GLU A 196 -11.13 -43.57 -14.54
N VAL A 197 -10.63 -42.56 -13.82
CA VAL A 197 -9.55 -41.66 -14.28
C VAL A 197 -8.32 -41.89 -13.43
N ILE A 198 -7.23 -42.36 -14.03
CA ILE A 198 -5.99 -42.74 -13.32
C ILE A 198 -4.76 -42.18 -14.04
N ILE A 199 -3.64 -42.11 -13.32
CA ILE A 199 -2.33 -41.81 -13.91
C ILE A 199 -1.64 -43.16 -14.20
N GLY A 200 -1.33 -43.41 -15.47
CA GLY A 200 -0.57 -44.58 -15.90
C GLY A 200 0.88 -44.53 -15.47
N THR A 201 1.56 -45.69 -15.44
CA THR A 201 2.97 -45.81 -15.02
C THR A 201 3.96 -45.10 -15.97
N ASN A 202 3.52 -44.70 -17.16
CA ASN A 202 4.25 -43.83 -18.09
C ASN A 202 4.14 -42.32 -17.75
N GLY A 203 3.34 -41.98 -16.73
CA GLY A 203 3.09 -40.61 -16.28
C GLY A 203 1.94 -39.91 -17.02
N ASN A 204 1.14 -40.58 -17.85
CA ASN A 204 0.00 -40.00 -18.56
C ASN A 204 -1.34 -40.20 -17.84
N TRP A 205 -2.33 -39.35 -18.13
CA TRP A 205 -3.73 -39.58 -17.78
C TRP A 205 -4.36 -40.69 -18.62
N TYR A 206 -5.09 -41.59 -17.99
CA TYR A 206 -5.89 -42.65 -18.60
C TYR A 206 -7.35 -42.47 -18.18
N ILE A 207 -8.29 -42.62 -19.12
CA ILE A 207 -9.73 -42.60 -18.85
C ILE A 207 -10.32 -43.94 -19.28
N ASN A 208 -10.94 -44.66 -18.35
CA ASN A 208 -11.48 -46.02 -18.54
C ASN A 208 -10.46 -46.99 -19.18
N GLY A 209 -9.20 -46.92 -18.74
CA GLY A 209 -8.12 -47.77 -19.23
C GLY A 209 -7.50 -47.37 -20.58
N LYS A 210 -7.95 -46.27 -21.22
CA LYS A 210 -7.35 -45.73 -22.45
C LYS A 210 -6.38 -44.58 -22.15
N ASP A 211 -5.13 -44.72 -22.59
CA ASP A 211 -4.13 -43.64 -22.51
C ASP A 211 -4.59 -42.43 -23.34
N THR A 212 -4.55 -41.24 -22.75
CA THR A 212 -4.89 -39.96 -23.42
C THR A 212 -3.69 -39.34 -24.14
N GLY A 213 -2.47 -39.78 -23.82
CA GLY A 213 -1.20 -39.22 -24.30
C GLY A 213 -0.73 -37.96 -23.57
N ILE A 214 -1.40 -37.56 -22.47
CA ILE A 214 -1.18 -36.28 -21.77
C ILE A 214 -0.59 -36.54 -20.39
N ARG A 215 0.57 -35.94 -20.06
CA ARG A 215 1.27 -36.16 -18.78
C ARG A 215 0.58 -35.54 -17.57
N ALA A 216 0.83 -36.13 -16.39
CA ALA A 216 0.18 -35.81 -15.14
C ALA A 216 1.09 -35.22 -14.03
N TYR A 217 2.43 -35.31 -14.11
CA TYR A 217 3.37 -34.61 -13.20
C TYR A 217 4.85 -34.59 -13.70
N GLY A 218 5.69 -33.76 -13.06
CA GLY A 218 7.15 -33.62 -13.26
C GLY A 218 8.04 -34.36 -12.23
N LYS A 219 9.38 -34.32 -12.35
CA LYS A 219 10.29 -35.23 -11.61
C LYS A 219 11.46 -34.51 -10.90
N ASP A 220 11.80 -34.90 -9.66
CA ASP A 220 12.64 -34.12 -8.72
C ASP A 220 14.14 -34.52 -8.62
N GLY A 221 14.94 -33.73 -7.87
CA GLY A 221 16.40 -33.84 -7.72
C GLY A 221 16.93 -33.58 -6.28
N ILE A 222 18.27 -33.64 -6.09
CA ILE A 222 18.94 -33.83 -4.78
C ILE A 222 20.15 -32.88 -4.55
N ASN A 223 20.44 -32.47 -3.30
CA ASN A 223 21.31 -31.37 -2.81
C ASN A 223 22.83 -31.66 -2.72
N GLY A 224 23.60 -30.57 -2.71
CA GLY A 224 24.98 -30.48 -2.23
C GLY A 224 25.18 -30.34 -0.70
N LYS A 225 26.44 -30.14 -0.28
CA LYS A 225 26.94 -30.23 1.11
C LYS A 225 28.06 -29.19 1.34
N ASP A 226 28.23 -28.72 2.58
CA ASP A 226 29.00 -27.51 2.93
C ASP A 226 30.53 -27.59 2.70
N GLY A 227 31.18 -26.43 2.49
CA GLY A 227 32.62 -26.27 2.20
C GLY A 227 33.36 -25.27 3.12
N ALA A 228 34.70 -25.25 3.07
CA ALA A 228 35.57 -24.70 4.12
C ALA A 228 36.41 -23.43 3.76
N ASN A 229 36.95 -22.78 4.80
CA ASN A 229 37.56 -21.43 4.76
C ASN A 229 38.91 -21.28 4.02
N GLY A 230 39.19 -20.06 3.52
CA GLY A 230 40.38 -19.71 2.73
C GLY A 230 41.60 -19.15 3.51
N LYS A 231 42.59 -18.62 2.77
CA LYS A 231 43.87 -18.06 3.27
C LYS A 231 44.23 -16.71 2.61
N ASP A 232 45.00 -15.89 3.33
CA ASP A 232 45.30 -14.49 3.00
C ASP A 232 46.57 -14.27 2.14
N GLY A 233 46.73 -13.04 1.59
CA GLY A 233 47.79 -12.61 0.67
C GLY A 233 48.84 -11.65 1.25
N ILE A 234 49.79 -11.20 0.41
CA ILE A 234 51.05 -10.51 0.81
C ILE A 234 51.21 -9.13 0.11
N ASN A 235 51.93 -8.19 0.74
CA ASN A 235 52.02 -6.76 0.36
C ASN A 235 53.13 -6.39 -0.65
N GLY A 236 52.98 -5.21 -1.28
CA GLY A 236 53.90 -4.60 -2.26
C GLY A 236 55.00 -3.68 -1.68
N LYS A 237 55.71 -2.93 -2.55
CA LYS A 237 57.03 -2.32 -2.29
C LYS A 237 57.18 -0.89 -2.85
N ASP A 238 57.96 -0.03 -2.18
CA ASP A 238 58.00 1.44 -2.37
C ASP A 238 59.04 1.98 -3.39
N GLY A 239 58.94 3.27 -3.74
CA GLY A 239 59.80 4.03 -4.68
C GLY A 239 60.62 5.19 -4.04
N ALA A 240 61.43 5.92 -4.83
CA ALA A 240 62.49 6.82 -4.36
C ALA A 240 62.35 8.32 -4.76
N ASN A 241 63.09 9.21 -4.05
CA ASN A 241 62.89 10.68 -4.00
C ASN A 241 63.81 11.55 -4.91
N GLY A 242 63.43 12.82 -5.13
CA GLY A 242 64.20 13.90 -5.79
C GLY A 242 64.22 15.23 -5.00
N LYS A 243 65.03 16.23 -5.43
CA LYS A 243 65.45 17.44 -4.64
C LYS A 243 64.72 18.77 -4.99
N ASP A 244 64.78 19.73 -4.06
CA ASP A 244 64.14 21.08 -4.10
C ASP A 244 64.96 22.21 -4.76
N GLY A 245 64.29 23.33 -5.10
CA GLY A 245 64.93 24.62 -5.46
C GLY A 245 64.00 25.84 -5.64
N ILE A 246 64.17 26.84 -4.75
CA ILE A 246 63.94 28.32 -4.81
C ILE A 246 62.65 28.92 -5.48
N ASN A 247 61.92 29.75 -4.72
CA ASN A 247 60.73 30.49 -5.16
C ASN A 247 60.97 31.60 -6.20
N GLY A 248 60.02 31.76 -7.13
CA GLY A 248 59.90 32.88 -8.07
C GLY A 248 58.57 33.63 -7.95
N LYS A 249 58.51 34.84 -8.52
CA LYS A 249 57.40 35.82 -8.44
C LYS A 249 56.04 35.26 -8.91
N ASP A 250 54.97 35.62 -8.21
CA ASP A 250 53.59 35.30 -8.62
C ASP A 250 53.28 35.84 -10.03
N GLY A 251 52.76 34.96 -10.89
CA GLY A 251 52.22 35.31 -12.20
C GLY A 251 50.77 35.83 -12.09
N ALA A 252 50.35 36.62 -13.08
CA ALA A 252 48.95 37.04 -13.18
C ALA A 252 48.02 35.82 -13.28
N ALA A 253 46.83 35.92 -12.66
CA ALA A 253 45.83 34.85 -12.70
C ALA A 253 45.53 34.43 -14.15
N GLY A 254 45.64 33.13 -14.42
CA GLY A 254 45.29 32.57 -15.72
C GLY A 254 43.80 32.76 -16.00
N LYS A 255 43.45 32.94 -17.28
CA LYS A 255 42.05 32.84 -17.70
C LYS A 255 41.55 31.43 -17.41
N ASP A 256 40.32 31.31 -16.93
CA ASP A 256 39.65 30.02 -16.75
C ASP A 256 39.72 29.21 -18.06
N GLY A 257 40.02 27.92 -17.92
CA GLY A 257 39.98 27.00 -19.05
C GLY A 257 38.55 26.89 -19.57
N ALA A 258 38.38 26.76 -20.88
CA ALA A 258 37.09 26.38 -21.44
C ALA A 258 36.64 25.04 -20.82
N ASN A 259 35.34 24.92 -20.51
CA ASN A 259 34.76 23.68 -20.01
C ASN A 259 35.23 22.50 -20.88
N GLY A 260 35.64 21.41 -20.23
CA GLY A 260 35.94 20.17 -20.94
C GLY A 260 34.73 19.75 -21.78
N LYS A 261 34.97 19.17 -22.95
CA LYS A 261 33.90 18.49 -23.69
C LYS A 261 33.32 17.40 -22.79
N ASP A 262 32.00 17.26 -22.83
CA ASP A 262 31.31 16.18 -22.13
C ASP A 262 31.93 14.82 -22.49
N GLY A 263 32.04 13.95 -21.48
CA GLY A 263 32.50 12.58 -21.69
C GLY A 263 31.55 11.81 -22.60
N ALA A 264 32.07 10.79 -23.30
CA ALA A 264 31.20 9.86 -24.02
C ALA A 264 30.31 9.10 -23.03
N ASN A 265 29.03 8.90 -23.39
CA ASN A 265 28.03 8.24 -22.56
C ASN A 265 28.51 6.86 -22.05
N GLY A 266 28.13 6.51 -20.82
CA GLY A 266 28.35 5.18 -20.27
C GLY A 266 27.59 4.08 -21.01
N LYS A 267 28.13 2.85 -20.99
CA LYS A 267 27.48 1.67 -21.58
C LYS A 267 26.28 1.21 -20.76
N SER A 268 25.20 0.87 -21.45
CA SER A 268 24.03 0.21 -20.89
C SER A 268 24.34 -1.21 -20.39
N ALA A 269 23.44 -1.77 -19.58
CA ALA A 269 23.54 -3.16 -19.12
C ALA A 269 23.57 -4.17 -20.28
N TYR A 270 22.88 -3.87 -21.39
CA TYR A 270 22.89 -4.66 -22.62
C TYR A 270 24.27 -4.64 -23.28
N GLU A 271 24.86 -3.47 -23.48
CA GLU A 271 26.18 -3.34 -24.12
C GLU A 271 27.29 -4.00 -23.28
N LEU A 272 27.26 -3.86 -21.95
CA LEU A 272 28.19 -4.56 -21.05
C LEU A 272 28.03 -6.09 -21.10
N TRP A 273 26.81 -6.58 -21.32
CA TRP A 273 26.55 -8.00 -21.49
C TRP A 273 27.02 -8.52 -22.85
N VAL A 274 26.75 -7.80 -23.95
CA VAL A 274 27.25 -8.14 -25.30
C VAL A 274 28.77 -8.25 -25.29
N GLU A 275 29.48 -7.30 -24.69
CA GLU A 275 30.95 -7.36 -24.56
C GLU A 275 31.42 -8.57 -23.76
N SER A 276 30.65 -9.00 -22.74
CA SER A 276 30.96 -10.19 -21.95
C SER A 276 30.78 -11.47 -22.78
N VAL A 277 29.72 -11.55 -23.61
CA VAL A 277 29.50 -12.66 -24.56
C VAL A 277 30.60 -12.68 -25.61
N GLU A 278 30.86 -11.57 -26.29
CA GLU A 278 31.89 -11.46 -27.32
C GLU A 278 33.30 -11.78 -26.79
N ALA A 279 33.65 -11.35 -25.59
CA ALA A 279 34.94 -11.68 -24.98
C ALA A 279 35.07 -13.19 -24.70
N GLY A 280 34.00 -13.82 -24.19
CA GLY A 280 33.94 -15.28 -24.02
C GLY A 280 34.09 -16.04 -25.34
N CYS A 281 33.43 -15.56 -26.39
CA CYS A 281 33.40 -16.18 -27.71
C CYS A 281 34.71 -16.04 -28.48
N ASN A 282 35.38 -14.90 -28.34
CA ASN A 282 36.73 -14.67 -28.87
C ASN A 282 37.83 -15.27 -27.99
N ASN A 283 37.48 -15.92 -26.86
CA ASN A 283 38.38 -16.47 -25.84
C ASN A 283 39.33 -15.42 -25.23
N THR A 284 38.95 -14.15 -25.25
CA THR A 284 39.66 -13.02 -24.61
C THR A 284 39.15 -12.73 -23.19
N GLY A 285 38.01 -13.31 -22.81
CA GLY A 285 37.47 -13.34 -21.46
C GLY A 285 36.85 -14.72 -21.12
N PRO A 286 36.41 -14.93 -19.87
CA PRO A 286 35.69 -16.15 -19.51
C PRO A 286 34.30 -16.16 -20.16
N LYS A 287 33.81 -17.36 -20.51
CA LYS A 287 32.55 -17.52 -21.21
C LYS A 287 31.34 -17.26 -20.33
N VAL A 288 30.40 -16.47 -20.85
CA VAL A 288 29.05 -16.28 -20.30
C VAL A 288 28.37 -17.64 -20.20
N LYS A 289 27.82 -17.97 -19.03
CA LYS A 289 27.03 -19.20 -18.85
C LYS A 289 25.61 -19.04 -19.34
N ASN A 290 24.96 -20.16 -19.67
CA ASN A 290 23.55 -20.13 -20.05
C ASN A 290 22.64 -20.21 -18.80
N PRO A 291 21.85 -19.18 -18.48
CA PRO A 291 20.97 -19.18 -17.29
C PRO A 291 19.89 -20.26 -17.31
N HIS A 292 19.47 -20.71 -18.51
CA HIS A 292 18.49 -21.79 -18.70
C HIS A 292 19.12 -23.17 -18.64
N ASN A 293 20.45 -23.26 -18.80
CA ASN A 293 21.21 -24.48 -18.60
C ASN A 293 22.67 -24.15 -18.22
N PRO A 294 22.98 -23.92 -16.92
CA PRO A 294 24.30 -23.47 -16.48
C PRO A 294 25.47 -24.42 -16.79
N SER A 295 25.20 -25.66 -17.22
CA SER A 295 26.21 -26.59 -17.72
C SER A 295 26.74 -26.24 -19.11
N LEU A 296 26.08 -25.34 -19.83
CA LEU A 296 26.47 -24.85 -21.15
C LEU A 296 26.92 -23.38 -21.08
N ASP A 297 27.76 -22.99 -22.04
CA ASP A 297 28.06 -21.59 -22.31
C ASP A 297 26.90 -20.97 -23.12
N TRP A 298 26.75 -19.64 -23.05
CA TRP A 298 25.82 -18.88 -23.88
C TRP A 298 26.23 -18.90 -25.35
N ASP A 299 25.26 -18.83 -26.25
CA ASP A 299 25.52 -18.89 -27.69
C ASP A 299 26.14 -17.58 -28.19
N CYS A 300 27.27 -17.69 -28.88
CA CYS A 300 28.00 -16.57 -29.47
C CYS A 300 27.24 -15.83 -30.57
N GLY A 301 26.24 -16.45 -31.18
CA GLY A 301 25.33 -15.80 -32.13
C GLY A 301 24.17 -15.04 -31.47
N LYS A 302 23.96 -15.20 -30.15
CA LYS A 302 22.85 -14.62 -29.39
C LYS A 302 23.27 -13.36 -28.64
N THR A 303 23.41 -12.25 -29.36
CA THR A 303 23.77 -10.94 -28.79
C THR A 303 22.70 -9.87 -29.00
N THR A 304 21.48 -10.22 -29.43
CA THR A 304 20.40 -9.25 -29.64
C THR A 304 19.76 -8.80 -28.32
N LEU A 305 18.99 -7.72 -28.35
CA LEU A 305 18.26 -7.23 -27.18
C LEU A 305 17.20 -8.25 -26.67
N SER A 306 16.65 -9.08 -27.56
CA SER A 306 15.77 -10.20 -27.16
C SER A 306 16.56 -11.31 -26.44
N ASP A 307 17.77 -11.61 -26.92
CA ASP A 307 18.68 -12.55 -26.26
C ASP A 307 19.12 -12.03 -24.87
N PHE A 308 19.28 -10.72 -24.70
CA PHE A 308 19.56 -10.10 -23.40
C PHE A 308 18.38 -10.25 -22.42
N TRP A 309 17.13 -10.11 -22.89
CA TRP A 309 15.95 -10.41 -22.08
C TRP A 309 15.82 -11.92 -21.80
N GLU A 310 16.22 -12.79 -22.73
CA GLU A 310 16.32 -14.23 -22.49
C GLU A 310 17.35 -14.55 -21.40
N PHE A 311 18.50 -13.88 -21.43
CA PHE A 311 19.58 -14.03 -20.46
C PHE A 311 19.22 -13.52 -19.06
N LEU A 312 18.45 -12.43 -18.95
CA LEU A 312 18.00 -11.90 -17.66
C LEU A 312 16.87 -12.73 -17.01
N ARG A 313 16.26 -13.67 -17.74
CA ARG A 313 15.31 -14.64 -17.18
C ARG A 313 16.08 -15.87 -16.70
N GLY A 314 15.92 -16.24 -15.43
CA GLY A 314 16.45 -17.50 -14.89
C GLY A 314 15.68 -18.72 -15.38
N ALA A 315 16.19 -19.92 -15.12
CA ALA A 315 15.50 -21.17 -15.43
C ALA A 315 14.18 -21.33 -14.65
N ASP A 316 13.18 -21.94 -15.29
CA ASP A 316 11.85 -22.17 -14.71
C ASP A 316 11.91 -23.03 -13.43
N GLY A 317 11.10 -22.66 -12.43
CA GLY A 317 11.02 -23.35 -11.14
C GLY A 317 10.21 -24.65 -11.19
N LYS A 318 10.41 -25.54 -10.20
CA LYS A 318 9.56 -26.70 -9.94
C LYS A 318 8.61 -26.45 -8.77
N ASP A 319 7.41 -26.98 -8.87
CA ASP A 319 6.44 -27.03 -7.78
C ASP A 319 6.88 -27.97 -6.65
N GLY A 320 6.43 -27.68 -5.44
CA GLY A 320 6.61 -28.56 -4.28
C GLY A 320 5.54 -29.66 -4.22
N ALA A 321 5.82 -30.75 -3.52
CA ALA A 321 4.86 -31.85 -3.35
C ALA A 321 3.65 -31.44 -2.51
N ASP A 322 2.44 -31.82 -2.96
CA ASP A 322 1.20 -31.65 -2.21
C ASP A 322 1.24 -32.43 -0.89
N GLY A 323 1.01 -31.71 0.21
CA GLY A 323 0.78 -32.32 1.52
C GLY A 323 -0.58 -33.01 1.55
N LYS A 324 -0.59 -34.32 1.78
CA LYS A 324 -1.83 -35.01 2.19
C LYS A 324 -2.34 -34.36 3.48
N ASP A 325 -3.64 -34.11 3.50
CA ASP A 325 -4.41 -33.59 4.64
C ASP A 325 -4.16 -32.10 4.98
N GLY A 326 -3.76 -31.28 4.00
CA GLY A 326 -3.55 -29.84 4.18
C GLY A 326 -4.82 -29.04 4.52
N LYS A 327 -4.73 -28.23 5.58
CA LYS A 327 -5.71 -27.16 5.90
C LYS A 327 -5.93 -26.25 4.69
N PRO A 328 -7.12 -25.63 4.52
CA PRO A 328 -7.34 -24.64 3.47
C PRO A 328 -6.26 -23.54 3.48
N GLY A 329 -5.67 -23.26 2.33
CA GLY A 329 -4.62 -22.24 2.22
C GLY A 329 -5.13 -20.86 2.65
N VAL A 330 -4.34 -20.12 3.42
CA VAL A 330 -4.70 -18.88 4.12
C VAL A 330 -5.58 -17.94 3.26
N PRO A 331 -6.89 -17.82 3.55
CA PRO A 331 -7.75 -16.84 2.93
C PRO A 331 -7.29 -15.43 3.27
N GLY A 332 -7.35 -14.55 2.28
CA GLY A 332 -6.63 -13.26 2.29
C GLY A 332 -6.10 -12.86 0.91
N LYS A 333 -6.09 -13.80 -0.05
CA LYS A 333 -6.00 -13.48 -1.48
C LYS A 333 -7.42 -13.19 -2.02
N PRO A 334 -7.65 -12.06 -2.70
CA PRO A 334 -8.90 -11.83 -3.43
C PRO A 334 -9.22 -13.02 -4.35
N GLY A 335 -10.46 -13.52 -4.28
CA GLY A 335 -10.89 -14.67 -5.06
C GLY A 335 -10.53 -16.06 -4.51
N ALA A 336 -9.98 -16.16 -3.28
CA ALA A 336 -9.84 -17.47 -2.63
C ALA A 336 -11.21 -18.14 -2.41
N GLU A 337 -11.36 -19.39 -2.88
CA GLU A 337 -12.59 -20.16 -2.69
C GLU A 337 -12.78 -20.60 -1.24
N VAL A 338 -14.02 -20.54 -0.77
CA VAL A 338 -14.42 -20.99 0.56
C VAL A 338 -15.08 -22.36 0.44
N THR A 339 -14.41 -23.40 0.94
CA THR A 339 -14.92 -24.77 0.89
C THR A 339 -15.89 -25.06 2.05
N ILE A 340 -17.14 -25.38 1.71
CA ILE A 340 -18.13 -25.90 2.66
C ILE A 340 -18.06 -27.43 2.67
N ILE A 341 -17.77 -28.01 3.83
CA ILE A 341 -17.64 -29.46 4.01
C ILE A 341 -18.99 -30.03 4.42
N LYS A 342 -19.56 -30.92 3.60
CA LYS A 342 -20.84 -31.58 3.88
C LYS A 342 -20.70 -32.68 4.95
N GLY A 343 -21.81 -32.97 5.62
CA GLY A 343 -21.89 -33.98 6.69
C GLY A 343 -21.56 -33.46 8.09
N VAL A 344 -21.16 -32.18 8.22
CA VAL A 344 -20.89 -31.48 9.48
C VAL A 344 -21.26 -29.99 9.35
N PRO A 345 -21.59 -29.27 10.43
CA PRO A 345 -21.77 -27.82 10.38
C PRO A 345 -20.47 -27.10 10.01
N ASN A 346 -20.56 -25.92 9.41
CA ASN A 346 -19.40 -25.09 9.07
C ASN A 346 -19.57 -23.69 9.65
N VAL A 347 -18.48 -23.08 10.13
CA VAL A 347 -18.47 -21.69 10.62
C VAL A 347 -17.36 -20.94 9.90
N ILE A 348 -17.76 -20.02 9.05
CA ILE A 348 -16.94 -19.49 7.96
C ILE A 348 -16.79 -17.98 8.11
N ALA A 349 -15.56 -17.47 8.17
CA ALA A 349 -15.31 -16.03 8.12
C ALA A 349 -15.71 -15.47 6.73
N LEU A 350 -16.30 -14.28 6.71
CA LEU A 350 -16.71 -13.56 5.50
C LEU A 350 -15.81 -12.36 5.26
N TYR A 351 -15.39 -12.15 4.01
CA TYR A 351 -14.67 -10.94 3.62
C TYR A 351 -15.54 -9.69 3.84
N SER A 352 -14.96 -8.66 4.46
CA SER A 352 -15.51 -7.31 4.52
C SER A 352 -15.28 -6.54 3.21
N GLN A 353 -14.17 -6.83 2.52
CA GLN A 353 -13.86 -6.34 1.17
C GLN A 353 -13.19 -7.48 0.39
N GLN A 354 -13.98 -8.24 -0.35
CA GLN A 354 -13.55 -9.46 -1.07
C GLN A 354 -12.51 -9.15 -2.16
N GLU A 355 -12.64 -8.00 -2.81
CA GLU A 355 -11.72 -7.46 -3.82
C GLU A 355 -10.31 -7.16 -3.26
N PHE A 356 -10.18 -7.03 -1.94
CA PHE A 356 -8.93 -6.74 -1.23
C PHE A 356 -8.47 -7.88 -0.31
N GLY A 357 -9.26 -8.95 -0.16
CA GLY A 357 -8.95 -10.06 0.74
C GLY A 357 -9.08 -9.70 2.23
N GLU A 358 -9.79 -8.62 2.57
CA GLU A 358 -9.92 -8.14 3.95
C GLU A 358 -11.09 -8.83 4.65
N TYR A 359 -10.84 -9.38 5.84
CA TYR A 359 -11.86 -9.94 6.74
C TYR A 359 -12.30 -8.95 7.83
N VAL A 360 -11.34 -8.19 8.34
CA VAL A 360 -11.56 -7.27 9.46
C VAL A 360 -12.23 -6.01 8.92
N ARG A 361 -13.42 -5.69 9.42
CA ARG A 361 -14.22 -4.57 8.90
C ARG A 361 -13.57 -3.24 9.27
N THR A 362 -13.26 -2.42 8.26
CA THR A 362 -12.69 -1.07 8.44
C THR A 362 -13.57 -0.14 9.28
N THR A 363 -14.88 -0.42 9.42
CA THR A 363 -15.82 0.39 10.22
C THR A 363 -15.67 0.22 11.74
N ASP A 364 -15.60 -1.02 12.22
CA ASP A 364 -15.72 -1.36 13.65
C ASP A 364 -14.74 -2.44 14.12
N GLY A 365 -13.90 -2.96 13.22
CA GLY A 365 -12.87 -3.95 13.53
C GLY A 365 -13.41 -5.36 13.74
N GLY A 366 -14.72 -5.58 13.62
CA GLY A 366 -15.29 -6.91 13.74
C GLY A 366 -15.06 -7.77 12.50
N VAL A 367 -15.19 -9.09 12.64
CA VAL A 367 -15.19 -10.04 11.52
C VAL A 367 -16.58 -10.67 11.45
N ALA A 368 -17.18 -10.67 10.26
CA ALA A 368 -18.45 -11.35 10.02
C ALA A 368 -18.22 -12.84 9.75
N TYR A 369 -19.14 -13.68 10.21
CA TYR A 369 -19.12 -15.12 10.01
C TYR A 369 -20.48 -15.60 9.51
N ARG A 370 -20.49 -16.69 8.74
CA ARG A 370 -21.71 -17.42 8.37
C ARG A 370 -21.64 -18.87 8.85
N VAL A 371 -22.75 -19.35 9.40
CA VAL A 371 -22.96 -20.74 9.78
C VAL A 371 -23.69 -21.47 8.67
N TYR A 372 -23.20 -22.66 8.33
CA TYR A 372 -23.87 -23.59 7.43
C TYR A 372 -24.20 -24.90 8.13
N ASP A 373 -25.32 -25.50 7.77
CA ASP A 373 -25.73 -26.84 8.20
C ASP A 373 -24.93 -27.95 7.49
N GLU A 374 -25.21 -29.21 7.84
CA GLU A 374 -24.54 -30.39 7.31
C GLU A 374 -24.82 -30.66 5.83
N SER A 375 -25.86 -30.05 5.25
CA SER A 375 -26.17 -30.11 3.82
C SER A 375 -25.46 -29.00 3.03
N GLY A 376 -24.91 -28.00 3.72
CA GLY A 376 -24.32 -26.79 3.15
C GLY A 376 -25.32 -25.64 2.95
N ASN A 377 -26.50 -25.69 3.55
CA ASN A 377 -27.43 -24.56 3.58
C ASN A 377 -27.05 -23.58 4.69
N LYS A 378 -27.46 -22.32 4.57
CA LYS A 378 -27.31 -21.35 5.67
C LYS A 378 -28.10 -21.81 6.90
N ALA A 379 -27.59 -21.56 8.10
CA ALA A 379 -28.22 -21.95 9.35
C ALA A 379 -28.69 -20.74 10.20
N PRO A 380 -29.91 -20.22 9.96
CA PRO A 380 -30.49 -19.15 10.77
C PRO A 380 -30.54 -19.51 12.26
N LYS A 381 -30.34 -18.52 13.14
CA LYS A 381 -30.45 -18.69 14.61
C LYS A 381 -29.51 -19.72 15.23
N ALA A 382 -28.52 -20.22 14.48
CA ALA A 382 -27.49 -21.10 14.98
C ALA A 382 -26.70 -20.45 16.13
N VAL A 383 -26.38 -21.23 17.16
CA VAL A 383 -25.59 -20.78 18.32
C VAL A 383 -24.19 -21.40 18.23
N VAL A 384 -23.16 -20.59 18.42
CA VAL A 384 -21.76 -20.91 18.11
C VAL A 384 -20.89 -20.61 19.33
N LYS A 385 -20.13 -21.59 19.83
CA LYS A 385 -19.29 -21.46 21.03
C LYS A 385 -18.00 -22.29 20.94
N GLY A 386 -16.93 -21.80 21.55
CA GLY A 386 -15.62 -22.46 21.53
C GLY A 386 -14.95 -22.40 20.15
N ILE A 387 -14.93 -21.21 19.55
CA ILE A 387 -14.23 -20.90 18.29
C ILE A 387 -12.71 -20.88 18.53
N PRO A 388 -11.86 -21.35 17.57
CA PRO A 388 -10.40 -21.32 17.70
C PRO A 388 -9.82 -19.94 18.07
N GLY A 389 -8.84 -19.91 18.97
CA GLY A 389 -8.17 -18.67 19.40
C GLY A 389 -8.99 -17.70 20.27
N LEU A 390 -10.30 -17.93 20.45
CA LEU A 390 -11.19 -17.08 21.26
C LEU A 390 -11.38 -17.63 22.68
N ASP A 391 -11.93 -16.81 23.57
CA ASP A 391 -12.42 -17.26 24.88
C ASP A 391 -13.50 -18.35 24.70
N PRO A 392 -13.29 -19.59 25.19
CA PRO A 392 -14.25 -20.69 25.04
C PRO A 392 -15.61 -20.47 25.70
N ALA A 393 -15.75 -19.49 26.61
CA ALA A 393 -17.02 -19.13 27.23
C ALA A 393 -17.89 -18.23 26.31
N LYS A 394 -17.30 -17.58 25.31
CA LYS A 394 -18.03 -16.70 24.38
C LYS A 394 -18.99 -17.50 23.50
N THR A 395 -20.20 -16.95 23.37
CA THR A 395 -21.30 -17.50 22.58
C THR A 395 -21.77 -16.45 21.60
N TYR A 396 -21.93 -16.83 20.33
CA TYR A 396 -22.47 -15.98 19.28
C TYR A 396 -23.72 -16.62 18.68
N THR A 397 -24.74 -15.82 18.38
CA THR A 397 -25.99 -16.29 17.77
C THR A 397 -26.14 -15.67 16.39
N ALA A 398 -26.37 -16.51 15.40
CA ALA A 398 -26.63 -16.09 14.03
C ALA A 398 -28.00 -15.40 13.87
N ASN A 399 -28.07 -14.44 12.95
CA ASN A 399 -29.30 -13.79 12.49
C ASN A 399 -30.13 -14.71 11.57
N GLU A 400 -31.14 -14.15 10.89
CA GLU A 400 -32.00 -14.88 9.95
C GLU A 400 -31.26 -15.31 8.67
N GLU A 401 -30.15 -14.65 8.33
CA GLU A 401 -29.26 -14.99 7.22
C GLU A 401 -28.23 -16.07 7.61
N GLY A 402 -28.22 -16.55 8.86
CA GLY A 402 -27.22 -17.49 9.36
C GLY A 402 -25.86 -16.83 9.66
N GLU A 403 -25.84 -15.53 9.91
CA GLU A 403 -24.63 -14.71 10.06
C GLU A 403 -24.51 -14.04 11.44
N PHE A 404 -23.29 -13.88 11.93
CA PHE A 404 -22.99 -13.13 13.16
C PHE A 404 -21.68 -12.35 13.02
N ILE A 405 -21.42 -11.42 13.93
CA ILE A 405 -20.18 -10.65 13.98
C ILE A 405 -19.45 -10.99 15.27
N ILE A 406 -18.16 -11.31 15.16
CA ILE A 406 -17.24 -11.34 16.30
C ILE A 406 -16.69 -9.91 16.44
N PRO A 407 -16.95 -9.22 17.57
CA PRO A 407 -16.50 -7.84 17.77
C PRO A 407 -14.98 -7.79 17.96
N LYS A 408 -14.37 -6.64 17.67
CA LYS A 408 -12.91 -6.48 17.71
C LYS A 408 -12.30 -6.79 19.09
N GLU A 409 -13.07 -6.59 20.16
CA GLU A 409 -12.68 -6.83 21.55
C GLU A 409 -12.46 -8.30 21.85
N ASP A 410 -13.16 -9.18 21.12
CA ASP A 410 -13.07 -10.63 21.28
C ASP A 410 -11.98 -11.24 20.38
N LEU A 411 -11.66 -10.59 19.25
CA LEU A 411 -10.68 -11.08 18.28
C LEU A 411 -9.26 -11.21 18.88
N PRO A 412 -8.50 -12.25 18.47
CA PRO A 412 -7.23 -12.60 19.09
C PRO A 412 -6.08 -11.65 18.74
N GLN A 413 -4.97 -11.86 19.44
CA GLN A 413 -3.64 -11.31 19.17
C GLN A 413 -2.63 -12.47 19.20
N ILE A 414 -2.74 -13.38 18.23
CA ILE A 414 -1.96 -14.62 18.15
C ILE A 414 -1.12 -14.59 16.86
N ASP A 415 0.20 -14.66 17.00
CA ASP A 415 1.12 -14.73 15.86
C ASP A 415 1.06 -16.08 15.14
N ASP A 416 0.96 -17.17 15.90
CA ASP A 416 0.79 -18.53 15.34
C ASP A 416 -0.50 -18.60 14.52
N ILE A 417 -0.33 -18.80 13.21
CA ILE A 417 -1.45 -18.92 12.29
C ILE A 417 -2.20 -20.24 12.50
N ASP A 418 -1.53 -21.32 12.89
CA ASP A 418 -2.18 -22.63 13.06
C ASP A 418 -3.14 -22.64 14.25
N ALA A 419 -2.84 -21.88 15.30
CA ALA A 419 -3.71 -21.66 16.46
C ALA A 419 -4.94 -20.77 16.17
N ARG A 420 -4.95 -20.07 15.02
CA ARG A 420 -6.10 -19.29 14.50
C ARG A 420 -7.00 -20.09 13.57
N TRP A 421 -6.67 -21.36 13.32
CA TRP A 421 -7.48 -22.30 12.57
C TRP A 421 -8.01 -23.42 13.43
N GLY A 422 -9.15 -23.98 13.03
CA GLY A 422 -9.60 -25.25 13.56
C GLY A 422 -11.10 -25.45 13.42
N LYS A 423 -11.63 -26.23 14.36
CA LYS A 423 -13.06 -26.48 14.52
C LYS A 423 -13.65 -25.61 15.61
N VAL A 424 -14.90 -25.22 15.46
CA VAL A 424 -15.75 -24.74 16.54
C VAL A 424 -16.26 -25.94 17.34
N LYS A 425 -16.06 -25.90 18.66
CA LYS A 425 -16.44 -27.00 19.57
C LYS A 425 -17.94 -27.26 19.63
N GLU A 426 -18.75 -26.20 19.67
CA GLU A 426 -20.20 -26.26 19.82
C GLU A 426 -20.87 -25.40 18.75
N VAL A 427 -21.55 -26.05 17.79
CA VAL A 427 -22.47 -25.42 16.84
C VAL A 427 -23.85 -26.05 17.05
N THR A 428 -24.79 -25.27 17.58
CA THR A 428 -26.16 -25.69 17.86
C THR A 428 -27.10 -25.19 16.77
N ILE A 429 -27.75 -26.10 16.05
CA ILE A 429 -28.77 -25.81 15.02
C ILE A 429 -30.01 -26.64 15.36
N ASN A 430 -31.19 -26.02 15.43
CA ASN A 430 -32.47 -26.69 15.76
C ASN A 430 -32.38 -27.57 17.04
N ASN A 431 -31.73 -27.05 18.09
CA ASN A 431 -31.43 -27.73 19.36
C ASN A 431 -30.48 -28.96 19.28
N VAL A 432 -29.90 -29.26 18.12
CA VAL A 432 -28.87 -30.29 17.95
C VAL A 432 -27.49 -29.62 17.96
N THR A 433 -26.59 -30.05 18.85
CA THR A 433 -25.24 -29.50 18.98
C THR A 433 -24.21 -30.47 18.42
N LYS A 434 -23.30 -29.98 17.56
CA LYS A 434 -22.21 -30.74 16.94
C LYS A 434 -20.93 -29.89 16.87
N GLU A 435 -19.78 -30.55 16.75
CA GLU A 435 -18.52 -29.92 16.38
C GLU A 435 -18.55 -29.53 14.89
N SER A 436 -17.90 -28.42 14.50
CA SER A 436 -17.83 -28.01 13.09
C SER A 436 -16.76 -28.75 12.29
N ALA A 437 -16.80 -28.58 10.96
CA ALA A 437 -15.66 -28.76 10.08
C ALA A 437 -14.41 -27.97 10.54
N GLU A 438 -13.22 -28.46 10.17
CA GLU A 438 -11.93 -27.82 10.47
C GLU A 438 -11.55 -26.76 9.42
N ASN A 439 -12.46 -25.82 9.19
CA ASN A 439 -12.32 -24.75 8.20
C ASN A 439 -12.66 -23.36 8.76
N THR A 440 -12.74 -23.21 10.09
CA THR A 440 -12.91 -21.91 10.73
C THR A 440 -11.56 -21.23 10.89
N TYR A 441 -11.42 -20.06 10.26
CA TYR A 441 -10.29 -19.14 10.44
C TYR A 441 -10.70 -17.94 11.31
N VAL A 442 -9.80 -17.49 12.18
CA VAL A 442 -10.00 -16.31 13.03
C VAL A 442 -8.88 -15.28 12.80
N PRO A 443 -9.15 -14.21 12.04
CA PRO A 443 -8.24 -13.08 11.92
C PRO A 443 -7.94 -12.44 13.28
N ASN A 444 -6.73 -11.92 13.47
CA ASN A 444 -6.44 -11.10 14.65
C ASN A 444 -7.19 -9.77 14.60
N ARG A 445 -7.40 -9.15 15.77
CA ARG A 445 -7.78 -7.73 15.85
C ARG A 445 -6.69 -6.89 15.17
N MET A 446 -7.09 -6.03 14.25
CA MET A 446 -6.14 -5.18 13.53
C MET A 446 -5.48 -4.18 14.48
N GLN A 447 -4.14 -4.09 14.45
CA GLN A 447 -3.43 -3.01 15.11
C GLN A 447 -3.24 -1.85 14.12
N ILE A 448 -3.45 -0.61 14.56
CA ILE A 448 -3.36 0.58 13.70
C ILE A 448 -2.73 1.75 14.47
N ARG A 449 -1.92 2.56 13.80
CA ARG A 449 -1.31 3.77 14.36
C ARG A 449 -1.15 4.88 13.32
N MET A 450 -1.05 6.12 13.78
CA MET A 450 -0.61 7.26 12.99
C MET A 450 0.79 7.67 13.42
N ILE A 451 1.69 7.85 12.45
CA ILE A 451 3.06 8.31 12.69
C ILE A 451 3.35 9.57 11.89
N TYR A 452 4.15 10.46 12.46
CA TYR A 452 4.78 11.55 11.74
C TYR A 452 5.91 11.00 10.85
N ILE A 453 6.04 11.52 9.62
CA ILE A 453 6.98 10.99 8.62
C ILE A 453 7.88 12.05 7.96
N GLY A 454 7.68 13.33 8.25
CA GLY A 454 8.55 14.37 7.71
C GLY A 454 9.96 14.27 8.29
N THR A 455 10.96 14.65 7.49
CA THR A 455 12.35 14.84 7.98
C THR A 455 12.60 16.25 8.49
N SER A 456 11.76 17.20 8.06
CA SER A 456 11.92 18.64 8.34
C SER A 456 10.53 19.28 8.47
N PRO A 457 9.87 19.23 9.65
CA PRO A 457 8.67 20.02 9.90
C PRO A 457 9.03 21.50 9.83
N TYR A 458 8.12 22.33 9.32
CA TYR A 458 8.38 23.76 9.17
C TYR A 458 7.13 24.62 9.34
N LEU A 459 7.37 25.89 9.65
CA LEU A 459 6.36 26.93 9.79
C LEU A 459 6.21 27.72 8.49
N ASP A 460 4.95 27.96 8.15
CA ASP A 460 4.53 28.98 7.20
C ASP A 460 3.37 29.75 7.89
N TYR A 461 2.31 30.14 7.17
CA TYR A 461 1.05 30.56 7.80
C TYR A 461 0.48 29.52 8.81
N GLU A 462 0.86 28.26 8.64
CA GLU A 462 0.41 27.07 9.36
C GLU A 462 1.64 26.22 9.79
N HIS A 463 1.43 25.24 10.66
CA HIS A 463 2.43 24.19 10.94
C HIS A 463 2.40 23.10 9.87
N ASN A 464 3.40 23.03 8.98
CA ASN A 464 3.44 22.00 7.94
C ASN A 464 3.91 20.65 8.51
N LEU A 465 2.97 19.72 8.72
CA LEU A 465 3.24 18.41 9.30
C LEU A 465 2.78 17.28 8.36
N GLN A 466 3.60 16.23 8.21
CA GLN A 466 3.33 15.10 7.33
C GLN A 466 3.19 13.80 8.12
N PHE A 467 2.14 13.03 7.79
CA PHE A 467 1.74 11.83 8.50
C PHE A 467 1.44 10.66 7.57
N ARG A 468 1.43 9.47 8.15
CA ARG A 468 1.03 8.19 7.54
C ARG A 468 0.27 7.37 8.58
N VAL A 469 -0.71 6.60 8.12
CA VAL A 469 -1.33 5.53 8.91
C VAL A 469 -0.66 4.20 8.59
N GLU A 470 -0.36 3.41 9.62
CA GLU A 470 0.23 2.08 9.51
C GLU A 470 -0.64 1.05 10.23
N ARG A 471 -0.59 -0.20 9.77
CA ARG A 471 -1.24 -1.34 10.40
C ARG A 471 -0.30 -2.51 10.67
N LYS A 472 -0.70 -3.39 11.58
CA LYS A 472 -0.28 -4.80 11.63
C LYS A 472 -1.48 -5.72 11.60
N THR A 473 -1.39 -6.79 10.82
CA THR A 473 -2.32 -7.92 10.79
C THR A 473 -2.03 -8.95 11.88
N ASP A 474 -0.80 -8.96 12.42
CA ASP A 474 -0.31 -9.95 13.37
C ASP A 474 0.60 -9.25 14.41
N PRO A 475 0.52 -9.57 15.71
CA PRO A 475 1.19 -8.83 16.78
C PRO A 475 2.69 -8.58 16.56
N GLY A 476 3.42 -9.64 16.21
CA GLY A 476 4.86 -9.69 16.00
C GLY A 476 5.31 -9.28 14.59
N ALA A 477 4.38 -8.99 13.66
CA ALA A 477 4.74 -8.51 12.32
C ALA A 477 5.36 -7.11 12.36
N GLU A 478 6.05 -6.71 11.29
CA GLU A 478 6.45 -5.31 11.12
C GLU A 478 5.25 -4.40 10.81
N TRP A 479 5.34 -3.14 11.27
CA TRP A 479 4.37 -2.11 10.89
C TRP A 479 4.46 -1.83 9.39
N LYS A 480 3.32 -1.81 8.70
CA LYS A 480 3.23 -1.53 7.26
C LYS A 480 2.28 -0.37 7.02
N THR A 481 2.61 0.51 6.07
CA THR A 481 1.70 1.55 5.59
C THR A 481 0.32 0.95 5.26
N LEU A 482 -0.74 1.57 5.77
CA LEU A 482 -2.11 1.12 5.53
C LEU A 482 -2.41 1.24 4.03
N PRO A 483 -2.87 0.17 3.34
CA PRO A 483 -3.01 0.21 1.88
C PRO A 483 -4.03 1.22 1.39
N SER A 484 -3.66 1.97 0.34
CA SER A 484 -4.41 3.10 -0.19
C SER A 484 -5.71 2.75 -0.92
N TYR A 485 -5.90 1.48 -1.27
CA TYR A 485 -7.13 1.00 -1.89
C TYR A 485 -8.27 0.85 -0.87
N LEU A 486 -7.96 0.85 0.44
CA LEU A 486 -8.96 0.82 1.49
C LEU A 486 -9.66 2.18 1.60
N PRO A 487 -10.98 2.22 1.85
CA PRO A 487 -11.72 3.47 1.92
C PRO A 487 -11.29 4.34 3.11
N ASN A 488 -11.37 5.67 2.94
CA ASN A 488 -11.29 6.68 4.01
C ASN A 488 -10.00 6.69 4.89
N VAL A 489 -8.90 6.13 4.37
CA VAL A 489 -7.60 6.02 5.08
C VAL A 489 -7.03 7.39 5.47
N ASN A 490 -6.95 8.34 4.53
CA ASN A 490 -6.34 9.67 4.74
C ASN A 490 -7.36 10.77 5.06
N ALA A 491 -8.63 10.44 5.35
CA ALA A 491 -9.71 11.42 5.52
C ALA A 491 -10.12 11.63 6.99
N GLY A 492 -10.61 12.83 7.31
CA GLY A 492 -11.24 13.14 8.62
C GLY A 492 -10.26 13.11 9.79
N PHE A 493 -9.21 13.95 9.73
CA PHE A 493 -8.29 14.19 10.84
C PHE A 493 -8.45 15.65 11.30
N THR A 494 -8.50 15.86 12.61
CA THR A 494 -8.62 17.18 13.23
C THR A 494 -7.51 17.39 14.26
N ALA A 495 -6.92 18.58 14.27
CA ALA A 495 -6.06 19.05 15.35
C ALA A 495 -6.88 19.66 16.49
N TYR A 496 -6.53 19.31 17.73
CA TYR A 496 -7.10 19.89 18.95
C TYR A 496 -5.98 20.34 19.88
N GLN A 497 -6.21 21.38 20.67
CA GLN A 497 -5.33 21.67 21.79
C GLN A 497 -5.26 20.47 22.75
N VAL A 498 -4.11 20.26 23.38
CA VAL A 498 -3.95 19.27 24.47
C VAL A 498 -3.85 20.00 25.81
N THR A 499 -4.52 19.46 26.82
CA THR A 499 -4.52 20.00 28.19
C THR A 499 -3.26 19.62 28.97
N ASN A 500 -2.54 18.57 28.53
CA ASN A 500 -1.26 18.13 29.06
C ASN A 500 -0.26 17.82 27.92
N PRO A 501 0.86 18.54 27.77
CA PRO A 501 1.86 18.29 26.72
C PRO A 501 2.67 16.99 26.91
N GLU A 502 2.51 16.28 28.03
CA GLU A 502 3.06 14.94 28.23
C GLU A 502 2.07 13.81 27.83
N ASP A 503 0.84 14.16 27.45
CA ASP A 503 -0.22 13.22 27.05
C ASP A 503 -0.91 13.68 25.74
N PRO A 504 -0.53 13.12 24.58
CA PRO A 504 -1.16 13.37 23.29
C PRO A 504 -2.66 13.10 23.24
N THR A 505 -3.20 12.29 24.16
CA THR A 505 -4.61 11.92 24.20
C THR A 505 -5.47 12.91 25.02
N SER A 506 -4.84 13.87 25.71
CA SER A 506 -5.49 14.87 26.58
C SER A 506 -6.21 16.01 25.83
N LEU A 507 -6.84 15.68 24.70
CA LEU A 507 -7.43 16.58 23.71
C LEU A 507 -8.61 17.38 24.27
N ASP A 508 -8.52 18.71 24.25
CA ASP A 508 -9.67 19.58 24.46
C ASP A 508 -10.50 19.68 23.17
N LYS A 509 -11.59 18.89 23.12
CA LYS A 509 -12.51 18.87 21.98
C LYS A 509 -13.29 20.18 21.78
N THR A 510 -13.28 21.11 22.74
CA THR A 510 -13.85 22.45 22.59
C THR A 510 -12.87 23.41 21.89
N LYS A 511 -11.56 23.12 21.95
CA LYS A 511 -10.48 23.88 21.31
C LYS A 511 -9.96 23.17 20.05
N LYS A 512 -10.87 22.98 19.09
CA LYS A 512 -10.53 22.57 17.72
C LYS A 512 -9.67 23.64 17.03
N ILE A 513 -8.61 23.21 16.36
CA ILE A 513 -7.74 24.08 15.56
C ILE A 513 -8.06 23.83 14.08
N GLU A 514 -8.48 24.88 13.37
CA GLU A 514 -8.66 24.82 11.92
C GLU A 514 -7.35 24.41 11.24
N SER A 515 -7.42 23.50 10.27
CA SER A 515 -6.25 22.96 9.59
C SER A 515 -6.56 22.77 8.11
N THR A 516 -5.61 23.07 7.21
CA THR A 516 -5.73 22.63 5.82
C THR A 516 -5.06 21.26 5.60
N THR A 517 -5.45 20.57 4.53
CA THR A 517 -4.89 19.29 4.11
C THR A 517 -4.45 19.33 2.64
N PRO A 518 -3.46 20.18 2.29
CA PRO A 518 -3.20 20.58 0.90
C PRO A 518 -2.65 19.45 0.02
N ASN A 519 -1.93 18.49 0.61
CA ASN A 519 -1.32 17.37 -0.09
C ASN A 519 -1.76 16.06 0.55
N MET A 520 -2.49 15.24 -0.19
CA MET A 520 -2.80 13.86 0.19
C MET A 520 -2.37 12.92 -0.92
N SER A 521 -1.43 12.04 -0.62
CA SER A 521 -1.05 10.95 -1.52
C SER A 521 -1.92 9.71 -1.21
N SER A 522 -1.64 8.62 -1.92
CA SER A 522 -2.19 7.31 -1.60
C SER A 522 -1.78 6.82 -0.19
N THR A 523 -0.61 7.21 0.31
CA THR A 523 0.06 6.58 1.46
C THR A 523 0.49 7.56 2.57
N SER A 524 0.28 8.86 2.36
CA SER A 524 0.64 9.94 3.27
C SER A 524 -0.31 11.13 3.15
N MET A 525 -0.38 11.94 4.21
CA MET A 525 -1.20 13.15 4.27
C MET A 525 -0.41 14.29 4.92
N SER A 526 -0.55 15.50 4.39
CA SER A 526 -0.19 16.74 5.08
C SER A 526 -1.37 17.22 5.90
N ILE A 527 -1.13 17.59 7.15
CA ILE A 527 -2.10 18.24 8.03
C ILE A 527 -1.43 19.51 8.52
N ASN A 528 -2.05 20.65 8.23
CA ASN A 528 -1.48 21.96 8.48
C ASN A 528 -2.34 22.78 9.47
N PRO A 529 -2.15 22.64 10.79
CA PRO A 529 -2.86 23.46 11.76
C PRO A 529 -2.52 24.95 11.63
N ASN A 530 -3.56 25.78 11.65
CA ASN A 530 -3.41 27.23 11.74
C ASN A 530 -2.71 27.63 13.05
N ARG A 531 -2.06 28.79 13.02
CA ARG A 531 -1.33 29.37 14.16
C ARG A 531 -2.14 30.46 14.84
N TYR A 532 -1.90 30.73 16.13
CA TYR A 532 -2.53 31.89 16.79
C TYR A 532 -1.87 33.19 16.36
N VAL A 533 -2.67 34.15 15.89
CA VAL A 533 -2.22 35.53 15.67
C VAL A 533 -2.19 36.25 17.03
N LYS A 534 -1.10 36.96 17.34
CA LYS A 534 -1.03 37.88 18.49
C LYS A 534 -2.05 39.02 18.33
N GLU A 535 -2.65 39.44 19.44
CA GLU A 535 -3.48 40.66 19.47
C GLU A 535 -2.74 41.85 18.85
N ASN A 536 -3.46 42.64 18.06
CA ASN A 536 -2.88 43.71 17.24
C ASN A 536 -3.86 44.87 17.01
N PRO A 537 -3.37 46.11 16.77
CA PRO A 537 -4.22 47.31 16.69
C PRO A 537 -5.20 47.34 15.50
N ALA A 538 -5.03 46.45 14.52
CA ALA A 538 -5.94 46.30 13.39
C ALA A 538 -7.07 45.28 13.66
N GLY A 539 -7.03 44.56 14.79
CA GLY A 539 -7.99 43.50 15.12
C GLY A 539 -7.91 42.26 14.20
N ILE A 540 -6.84 42.12 13.41
CA ILE A 540 -6.73 41.12 12.35
C ILE A 540 -6.46 39.73 12.96
N LYS A 541 -7.30 38.76 12.55
CA LYS A 541 -7.16 37.32 12.85
C LYS A 541 -6.99 36.53 11.55
N ASN A 542 -6.76 35.23 11.67
CA ASN A 542 -6.79 34.26 10.57
C ASN A 542 -8.04 33.36 10.71
N GLY A 543 -7.99 32.09 10.26
CA GLY A 543 -9.07 31.12 10.50
C GLY A 543 -9.34 30.82 11.99
N ILE A 544 -8.37 31.09 12.87
CA ILE A 544 -8.58 30.98 14.32
C ILE A 544 -9.25 32.25 14.84
N THR A 545 -10.42 32.06 15.46
CA THR A 545 -11.26 33.13 16.01
C THR A 545 -10.74 33.73 17.32
N ASP A 546 -9.83 33.05 18.01
CA ASP A 546 -9.14 33.51 19.22
C ASP A 546 -7.77 34.15 18.89
N PHE A 547 -7.38 35.18 19.63
CA PHE A 547 -5.98 35.64 19.62
C PHE A 547 -5.10 34.71 20.45
N TRP A 548 -3.78 34.78 20.25
CA TRP A 548 -2.82 34.15 21.16
C TRP A 548 -2.98 34.70 22.58
N ASP A 549 -3.08 33.82 23.58
CA ASP A 549 -3.33 34.15 24.99
C ASP A 549 -2.06 34.52 25.79
N GLY A 550 -0.92 34.62 25.11
CA GLY A 550 0.38 34.91 25.72
C GLY A 550 1.06 33.69 26.37
N LYS A 551 0.55 32.47 26.16
CA LYS A 551 1.08 31.25 26.79
C LYS A 551 1.53 30.21 25.78
N ASP A 552 2.33 29.26 26.25
CA ASP A 552 2.61 28.03 25.53
C ASP A 552 1.32 27.22 25.37
N ASN A 553 0.90 27.05 24.12
CA ASN A 553 -0.21 26.18 23.74
C ASN A 553 0.38 24.97 22.99
N TYR A 554 -0.24 23.80 23.13
CA TYR A 554 0.19 22.56 22.48
C TYR A 554 -1.00 21.91 21.80
N PHE A 555 -0.75 21.16 20.74
CA PHE A 555 -1.79 20.41 20.03
C PHE A 555 -1.34 18.99 19.67
N SER A 556 -2.33 18.12 19.48
CA SER A 556 -2.16 16.83 18.82
C SER A 556 -3.29 16.60 17.81
N ILE A 557 -3.21 15.50 17.07
CA ILE A 557 -4.06 15.21 15.92
C ILE A 557 -4.72 13.85 16.09
N VAL A 558 -6.04 13.81 15.87
CA VAL A 558 -6.87 12.61 15.98
C VAL A 558 -7.74 12.46 14.74
N LYS A 559 -8.04 11.22 14.36
CA LYS A 559 -9.05 10.91 13.35
C LYS A 559 -10.44 11.06 13.98
N ASP A 560 -11.31 11.82 13.31
CA ASP A 560 -12.67 12.12 13.80
C ASP A 560 -13.55 10.85 13.87
N THR A 561 -13.27 9.86 13.04
CA THR A 561 -13.94 8.55 13.01
C THR A 561 -12.97 7.40 13.32
N PRO A 562 -13.39 6.38 14.09
CA PRO A 562 -12.59 5.17 14.28
C PRO A 562 -12.29 4.45 12.96
N TYR A 563 -11.22 3.66 12.94
CA TYR A 563 -10.84 2.81 11.82
C TYR A 563 -10.43 1.43 12.32
N TYR A 564 -10.98 0.38 11.74
CA TYR A 564 -11.07 -0.95 12.39
C TYR A 564 -11.61 -0.83 13.83
N GLY A 565 -12.54 0.11 14.05
CA GLY A 565 -13.06 0.45 15.37
C GLY A 565 -12.06 1.10 16.34
N GLU A 566 -10.78 1.26 15.98
CA GLU A 566 -9.78 1.93 16.82
C GLU A 566 -9.76 3.44 16.60
N THR A 567 -9.55 4.20 17.68
CA THR A 567 -9.25 5.64 17.57
C THR A 567 -7.81 5.81 17.10
N ILE A 568 -7.64 6.35 15.89
CA ILE A 568 -6.32 6.75 15.40
C ILE A 568 -5.99 8.14 15.96
N TYR A 569 -4.90 8.25 16.70
CA TYR A 569 -4.29 9.52 17.10
C TYR A 569 -2.79 9.48 16.79
N TRP A 570 -2.20 10.66 16.58
CA TRP A 570 -0.75 10.81 16.53
C TRP A 570 -0.18 10.68 17.95
N ASN A 571 0.76 9.75 18.16
CA ASN A 571 1.50 9.65 19.43
C ASN A 571 2.56 10.77 19.55
N GLY A 572 2.09 12.01 19.56
CA GLY A 572 2.93 13.18 19.58
C GLY A 572 2.18 14.46 19.87
N VAL A 573 2.92 15.49 20.24
CA VAL A 573 2.42 16.85 20.42
C VAL A 573 3.30 17.83 19.68
N CYS A 574 2.70 18.91 19.20
CA CYS A 574 3.41 20.04 18.64
C CYS A 574 3.16 21.29 19.48
N LYS A 575 4.22 22.02 19.82
CA LYS A 575 4.12 23.36 20.42
C LYS A 575 3.59 24.33 19.36
N MET A 576 2.56 25.07 19.72
CA MET A 576 1.93 26.04 18.85
C MET A 576 2.78 27.31 18.80
N ALA A 577 3.46 27.54 17.68
CA ALA A 577 4.19 28.77 17.40
C ALA A 577 3.19 29.89 17.06
N PRO A 578 3.02 30.93 17.91
CA PRO A 578 2.23 32.10 17.51
C PRO A 578 2.96 32.88 16.41
N TYR A 579 2.27 33.88 15.85
CA TYR A 579 2.82 34.82 14.88
C TYR A 579 2.11 36.18 14.93
N GLN A 580 2.68 37.18 14.25
CA GLN A 580 2.27 38.59 14.40
C GLN A 580 1.96 39.20 13.03
N ILE A 581 1.13 40.24 12.98
CA ILE A 581 1.04 41.09 11.79
C ILE A 581 2.34 41.90 11.60
N PRO A 582 2.67 42.36 10.38
CA PRO A 582 3.81 43.23 10.17
C PRO A 582 3.64 44.59 10.90
N PRO A 583 4.74 45.30 11.23
CA PRO A 583 4.72 46.58 11.94
C PRO A 583 4.02 47.70 11.17
N THR A 584 3.62 48.77 11.87
CA THR A 584 3.09 49.99 11.22
C THR A 584 4.23 50.94 10.81
N LEU A 585 3.91 52.10 10.23
CA LEU A 585 4.89 53.17 9.97
C LEU A 585 4.86 54.20 11.08
N LYS A 586 6.05 54.66 11.49
CA LYS A 586 6.24 55.75 12.45
C LYS A 586 6.21 57.12 11.74
N THR A 587 6.88 57.20 10.59
CA THR A 587 7.04 58.43 9.82
C THR A 587 6.84 58.18 8.33
N LEU A 588 6.38 59.21 7.61
CA LEU A 588 6.24 59.24 6.16
C LEU A 588 6.61 60.62 5.63
N ALA A 589 7.83 60.77 5.12
CA ALA A 589 8.30 61.95 4.42
C ALA A 589 8.07 61.80 2.90
N LEU A 590 7.36 62.77 2.33
CA LEU A 590 6.99 62.83 0.92
C LEU A 590 7.78 63.94 0.21
N THR A 591 8.22 63.67 -1.02
CA THR A 591 8.93 64.65 -1.87
C THR A 591 8.19 64.87 -3.19
N LYS A 592 8.00 66.13 -3.56
CA LYS A 592 7.34 66.54 -4.82
C LYS A 592 8.03 65.98 -6.06
N ALA A 593 7.24 65.66 -7.09
CA ALA A 593 7.75 65.49 -8.45
C ALA A 593 8.19 66.83 -9.08
N SER A 594 9.01 66.78 -10.13
CA SER A 594 9.40 67.99 -10.87
C SER A 594 8.18 68.64 -11.54
N ALA A 595 8.16 69.98 -11.60
CA ALA A 595 7.00 70.79 -11.97
C ALA A 595 6.51 70.66 -13.43
N GLU A 596 7.09 69.75 -14.23
CA GLU A 596 6.82 69.61 -15.67
C GLU A 596 5.60 68.72 -15.97
N SER A 597 5.11 67.91 -15.02
CA SER A 597 4.01 66.97 -15.28
C SER A 597 2.60 67.55 -15.14
N GLY A 598 2.43 68.70 -14.47
CA GLY A 598 1.11 69.30 -14.18
C GLY A 598 0.21 68.51 -13.20
N ASP A 599 0.43 67.20 -13.06
CA ASP A 599 -0.36 66.31 -12.22
C ASP A 599 -0.01 66.37 -10.72
N ASP A 600 -0.92 66.96 -9.95
CA ASP A 600 -0.89 67.07 -8.48
C ASP A 600 -1.00 65.71 -7.73
N VAL A 601 -1.10 64.60 -8.49
CA VAL A 601 -1.35 63.23 -8.01
C VAL A 601 -0.05 62.42 -7.86
N PHE A 602 1.07 62.88 -8.44
CA PHE A 602 2.33 62.10 -8.50
C PHE A 602 3.40 62.63 -7.54
N LEU A 603 4.03 61.73 -6.77
CA LEU A 603 5.10 62.05 -5.82
C LEU A 603 6.40 61.36 -6.24
N ASN A 604 7.54 62.04 -6.10
CA ASN A 604 8.84 61.49 -6.51
C ASN A 604 9.30 60.35 -5.58
N LYS A 605 9.08 60.50 -4.28
CA LYS A 605 9.56 59.56 -3.25
C LYS A 605 8.70 59.61 -2.00
N ALA A 606 8.44 58.45 -1.42
CA ALA A 606 8.07 58.27 -0.03
C ALA A 606 9.21 57.59 0.73
N GLN A 607 9.56 58.08 1.91
CA GLN A 607 10.56 57.48 2.79
C GLN A 607 10.21 57.71 4.25
N GLY A 608 10.70 56.89 5.16
CA GLY A 608 10.42 57.04 6.58
C GLY A 608 10.90 55.85 7.38
N GLU A 609 10.40 55.71 8.61
CA GLU A 609 10.71 54.61 9.53
C GLU A 609 9.48 53.75 9.80
N PHE A 610 9.67 52.44 9.89
CA PHE A 610 8.72 51.52 10.52
C PHE A 610 8.67 51.71 12.04
N ASP A 611 7.49 51.56 12.65
CA ASP A 611 7.34 51.42 14.09
C ASP A 611 7.23 49.95 14.49
N PHE A 612 8.30 49.44 15.10
CA PHE A 612 8.39 48.09 15.62
C PHE A 612 7.87 47.96 17.07
N SER A 613 7.32 49.02 17.69
CA SER A 613 6.81 48.99 19.07
C SER A 613 5.76 47.91 19.33
N THR A 614 5.00 47.51 18.30
CA THR A 614 3.96 46.47 18.36
C THR A 614 4.50 45.05 18.22
N ILE A 615 5.76 44.89 17.78
CA ILE A 615 6.40 43.59 17.54
C ILE A 615 7.05 43.07 18.82
N ASP A 616 6.62 41.90 19.27
CA ASP A 616 7.33 41.14 20.29
C ASP A 616 8.40 40.29 19.61
N PHE A 617 9.66 40.62 19.88
CA PHE A 617 10.81 39.93 19.29
C PHE A 617 11.09 38.56 19.92
N ASN A 618 10.54 38.25 21.10
CA ASN A 618 10.80 36.99 21.79
C ASN A 618 10.04 35.80 21.17
N ILE A 619 9.00 36.07 20.38
CA ILE A 619 8.18 35.05 19.70
C ILE A 619 8.49 34.91 18.20
N ILE A 620 9.58 35.51 17.72
CA ILE A 620 10.03 35.39 16.33
C ILE A 620 10.71 34.03 16.16
N SER A 621 9.97 33.08 15.57
CA SER A 621 10.42 31.72 15.32
C SER A 621 11.27 31.61 14.07
N LYS A 622 12.18 30.63 14.05
CA LYS A 622 12.81 30.12 12.82
C LYS A 622 11.74 29.45 11.94
N ARG A 623 12.07 29.22 10.66
CA ARG A 623 11.18 28.46 9.76
C ARG A 623 11.12 26.98 10.14
N GLU A 624 12.23 26.40 10.56
CA GLU A 624 12.33 24.98 10.88
C GLU A 624 11.78 24.68 12.29
N LEU A 625 11.14 23.53 12.42
CA LEU A 625 10.67 22.98 13.68
C LEU A 625 11.58 21.82 14.07
N VAL A 626 11.97 21.75 15.34
CA VAL A 626 12.79 20.64 15.87
C VAL A 626 11.86 19.53 16.34
N LYS A 627 12.13 18.31 15.87
CA LYS A 627 11.48 17.09 16.36
C LYS A 627 12.42 16.34 17.29
N THR A 628 11.98 16.09 18.52
CA THR A 628 12.59 15.13 19.43
C THR A 628 11.64 13.95 19.66
N VAL A 629 12.16 12.84 20.19
CA VAL A 629 11.36 11.70 20.66
C VAL A 629 11.66 11.52 22.14
N LYS A 630 10.65 11.67 22.99
CA LYS A 630 10.79 11.52 24.44
C LYS A 630 11.01 10.06 24.83
N GLN A 631 11.49 9.82 26.06
CA GLN A 631 11.79 8.46 26.56
C GLN A 631 10.59 7.50 26.53
N ASN A 632 9.37 8.02 26.57
CA ASN A 632 8.12 7.28 26.44
C ASN A 632 7.65 7.08 24.98
N GLY A 633 8.48 7.41 23.99
CA GLY A 633 8.19 7.22 22.56
C GLY A 633 7.26 8.27 21.94
N ILE A 634 6.96 9.36 22.66
CA ILE A 634 6.14 10.47 22.16
C ILE A 634 6.99 11.36 21.25
N ASP A 635 6.47 11.65 20.05
CA ASP A 635 7.01 12.70 19.18
C ASP A 635 6.76 14.07 19.80
N TYR A 636 7.80 14.87 20.04
CA TYR A 636 7.67 16.22 20.56
C TYR A 636 8.25 17.20 19.54
N ILE A 637 7.39 18.02 18.94
CA ILE A 637 7.78 18.98 17.89
C ILE A 637 7.66 20.40 18.46
N GLU A 638 8.71 21.20 18.36
CA GLU A 638 8.73 22.56 18.87
C GLU A 638 9.42 23.57 17.93
N PRO A 639 8.99 24.84 17.93
CA PRO A 639 9.69 25.90 17.21
C PRO A 639 10.98 26.30 17.92
N GLU A 640 12.05 26.44 17.15
CA GLU A 640 13.17 27.26 17.60
C GLU A 640 12.83 28.75 17.44
N TYR A 641 13.27 29.56 18.40
CA TYR A 641 13.17 31.02 18.34
C TYR A 641 14.54 31.63 18.06
N TYR A 642 14.54 32.76 17.36
CA TYR A 642 15.75 33.59 17.27
C TYR A 642 16.04 34.21 18.62
N THR A 643 17.32 34.47 18.91
CA THR A 643 17.67 35.33 20.04
C THR A 643 17.15 36.76 19.80
N LEU A 644 16.97 37.52 20.88
CA LEU A 644 16.49 38.90 20.81
C LEU A 644 17.36 39.82 19.91
N GLU A 645 18.65 39.55 19.83
CA GLU A 645 19.60 40.30 18.98
C GLU A 645 19.42 39.93 17.50
N GLU A 646 19.41 38.64 17.17
CA GLU A 646 19.18 38.15 15.80
C GLU A 646 17.82 38.62 15.28
N ALA A 647 16.76 38.45 16.08
CA ALA A 647 15.39 38.82 15.71
C ALA A 647 15.25 40.31 15.35
N LYS A 648 16.01 41.19 16.01
CA LYS A 648 16.06 42.63 15.70
C LYS A 648 16.84 42.97 14.44
N GLY A 649 17.79 42.11 14.05
CA GLY A 649 18.54 42.22 12.80
C GLY A 649 17.82 41.67 11.56
N LEU A 650 16.79 40.83 11.74
CA LEU A 650 16.02 40.27 10.63
C LEU A 650 15.32 41.36 9.80
N LEU A 651 15.38 41.24 8.48
CA LEU A 651 14.65 42.09 7.53
C LEU A 651 13.16 41.68 7.48
N LEU A 652 12.41 41.99 8.54
CA LEU A 652 11.06 41.48 8.81
C LEU A 652 9.98 41.98 7.82
N CYS A 653 10.13 43.17 7.24
CA CYS A 653 9.03 43.82 6.51
C CYS A 653 9.46 44.78 5.40
N TYR A 654 8.49 45.22 4.59
CA TYR A 654 8.62 46.30 3.61
C TYR A 654 7.28 47.01 3.40
N VAL A 655 7.32 48.24 2.85
CA VAL A 655 6.11 49.02 2.55
C VAL A 655 5.73 48.87 1.08
N LYS A 656 4.43 48.87 0.79
CA LYS A 656 3.88 48.89 -0.55
C LYS A 656 2.75 49.92 -0.65
N PHE A 657 2.82 50.81 -1.63
CA PHE A 657 1.80 51.78 -1.98
C PHE A 657 1.11 51.28 -3.25
N THR A 658 -0.21 51.07 -3.21
CA THR A 658 -0.98 50.64 -4.39
C THR A 658 -2.09 51.62 -4.69
N TYR A 659 -2.11 52.13 -5.91
CA TYR A 659 -3.14 53.04 -6.43
C TYR A 659 -3.92 52.34 -7.55
N THR A 660 -5.25 52.31 -7.44
CA THR A 660 -6.12 51.65 -8.41
C THR A 660 -6.96 52.70 -9.13
N SER A 661 -6.95 52.63 -10.46
CA SER A 661 -7.73 53.49 -11.36
C SER A 661 -8.48 52.65 -12.39
N PRO A 662 -9.45 53.21 -13.13
CA PRO A 662 -10.06 52.53 -14.29
C PRO A 662 -9.05 52.13 -15.38
N LEU A 663 -7.87 52.76 -15.42
CA LEU A 663 -6.80 52.47 -16.38
C LEU A 663 -5.83 51.39 -15.90
N GLY A 664 -5.93 50.93 -14.65
CA GLY A 664 -5.08 49.90 -14.07
C GLY A 664 -4.59 50.21 -12.66
N VAL A 665 -3.70 49.32 -12.17
CA VAL A 665 -3.12 49.37 -10.83
C VAL A 665 -1.65 49.79 -10.93
N GLN A 666 -1.27 50.82 -10.18
CA GLN A 666 0.11 51.27 -10.03
C GLN A 666 0.64 50.90 -8.64
N THR A 667 1.90 50.45 -8.55
CA THR A 667 2.52 50.05 -7.28
C THR A 667 3.91 50.65 -7.11
N ALA A 668 4.15 51.28 -5.97
CA ALA A 668 5.47 51.67 -5.49
C ALA A 668 5.82 50.84 -4.24
N THR A 669 7.04 50.33 -4.12
CA THR A 669 7.41 49.38 -3.05
C THR A 669 8.83 49.60 -2.55
N SER A 670 9.08 49.26 -1.29
CA SER A 670 10.43 49.17 -0.70
C SER A 670 10.95 47.73 -0.62
N GLU A 671 10.39 46.78 -1.36
CA GLU A 671 10.70 45.34 -1.25
C GLU A 671 12.19 44.98 -1.43
N HIS A 672 12.92 45.72 -2.26
CA HIS A 672 14.37 45.53 -2.45
C HIS A 672 15.23 46.24 -1.38
N ASN A 673 14.61 47.03 -0.50
CA ASN A 673 15.21 47.67 0.66
C ASN A 673 14.31 47.45 1.88
N LYS A 674 14.19 46.18 2.28
CA LYS A 674 13.44 45.72 3.46
C LYS A 674 14.00 46.35 4.74
N SER A 675 13.15 46.44 5.76
CA SER A 675 13.43 47.07 7.05
C SER A 675 13.49 46.05 8.18
N SER A 676 14.21 46.39 9.24
CA SER A 676 14.40 45.63 10.50
C SER A 676 14.30 46.58 11.69
N TYR A 677 14.33 46.08 12.93
CA TYR A 677 14.41 46.97 14.09
C TYR A 677 15.70 47.80 14.10
N ASN A 678 16.83 47.18 13.71
CA ASN A 678 18.15 47.82 13.65
C ASN A 678 18.33 48.76 12.44
N LYS A 679 17.43 48.67 11.45
CA LYS A 679 17.39 49.49 10.23
C LYS A 679 15.92 49.71 9.85
N PRO A 680 15.19 50.58 10.57
CA PRO A 680 13.75 50.76 10.39
C PRO A 680 13.39 51.54 9.13
N GLU A 681 14.38 52.11 8.43
CA GLU A 681 14.17 52.98 7.29
C GLU A 681 13.65 52.23 6.07
N TYR A 682 12.73 52.87 5.35
CA TYR A 682 12.24 52.44 4.04
C TYR A 682 12.30 53.58 3.03
N ALA A 683 12.28 53.21 1.74
CA ALA A 683 12.08 54.15 0.65
C ALA A 683 11.33 53.46 -0.50
N ALA A 684 10.32 54.13 -1.03
CA ALA A 684 9.60 53.76 -2.24
C ALA A 684 9.63 54.95 -3.22
N LEU A 685 9.94 54.68 -4.49
CA LEU A 685 9.95 55.69 -5.55
C LEU A 685 8.58 55.77 -6.22
N SER A 686 8.21 56.94 -6.70
CA SER A 686 7.02 57.13 -7.55
C SER A 686 5.64 56.75 -6.94
N PRO A 687 5.34 56.96 -5.64
CA PRO A 687 4.01 56.69 -5.11
C PRO A 687 2.98 57.74 -5.58
N TYR A 688 1.71 57.34 -5.63
CA TYR A 688 0.59 58.20 -6.02
C TYR A 688 -0.19 58.71 -4.80
N LEU A 689 -0.70 59.93 -4.89
CA LEU A 689 -1.74 60.45 -4.02
C LEU A 689 -3.02 59.60 -4.18
N GLY A 690 -3.68 59.25 -3.08
CA GLY A 690 -4.79 58.31 -3.08
C GLY A 690 -4.37 56.84 -3.08
N ALA A 691 -3.07 56.52 -3.06
CA ALA A 691 -2.62 55.14 -2.88
C ALA A 691 -2.93 54.61 -1.48
N THR A 692 -3.35 53.34 -1.40
CA THR A 692 -3.40 52.59 -0.15
C THR A 692 -1.99 52.16 0.24
N ILE A 693 -1.61 52.44 1.49
CA ILE A 693 -0.33 52.08 2.08
C ILE A 693 -0.49 50.75 2.81
N TYR A 694 0.38 49.81 2.49
CA TYR A 694 0.42 48.48 3.07
C TYR A 694 1.75 48.21 3.77
N SER A 695 1.67 47.61 4.95
CA SER A 695 2.79 46.91 5.56
C SER A 695 2.78 45.44 5.13
N VAL A 696 3.93 44.91 4.72
CA VAL A 696 4.05 43.56 4.17
C VAL A 696 5.15 42.81 4.90
N GLY A 697 4.83 41.61 5.41
CA GLY A 697 5.79 40.71 6.02
C GLY A 697 6.72 40.09 4.98
N ALA A 698 8.02 40.02 5.29
CA ALA A 698 9.02 39.44 4.40
C ALA A 698 9.13 37.90 4.50
N SER A 699 8.57 37.29 5.54
CA SER A 699 8.49 35.83 5.69
C SER A 699 7.27 35.41 6.51
N SER A 700 6.50 34.48 5.95
CA SER A 700 5.32 33.87 6.57
C SER A 700 5.63 32.97 7.77
N ALA A 701 6.90 32.56 7.93
CA ALA A 701 7.34 31.75 9.07
C ALA A 701 7.16 32.43 10.44
N PHE A 702 7.10 33.77 10.49
CA PHE A 702 6.93 34.51 11.74
C PHE A 702 6.12 35.82 11.62
N ILE A 703 5.90 36.36 10.40
CA ILE A 703 4.99 37.48 10.14
C ILE A 703 3.82 37.04 9.25
N TYR A 704 2.58 37.31 9.66
CA TYR A 704 1.39 37.08 8.83
C TYR A 704 1.39 37.98 7.59
N SER A 705 1.56 37.39 6.40
CA SER A 705 1.51 38.12 5.13
C SER A 705 0.12 38.02 4.49
N ASN A 706 -0.74 38.95 4.90
CA ASN A 706 -1.81 39.49 4.07
C ASN A 706 -1.63 41.00 4.17
N ASN A 707 -1.24 41.65 3.06
CA ASN A 707 -0.83 43.07 3.02
C ASN A 707 -1.68 43.92 3.98
N VAL A 708 -1.11 44.36 5.10
CA VAL A 708 -1.89 45.03 6.15
C VAL A 708 -2.09 46.48 5.73
N SER A 709 -3.32 46.81 5.36
CA SER A 709 -3.69 48.17 4.97
C SER A 709 -3.56 49.10 6.17
N LEU A 710 -2.59 50.01 6.11
CA LEU A 710 -2.38 50.99 7.17
C LEU A 710 -3.34 52.17 6.99
N GLY A 711 -3.54 52.60 5.74
CA GLY A 711 -4.42 53.70 5.40
C GLY A 711 -4.27 54.19 3.95
N VAL A 712 -5.04 55.20 3.58
CA VAL A 712 -4.97 55.83 2.25
C VAL A 712 -4.25 57.18 2.36
N LEU A 713 -3.27 57.43 1.48
CA LEU A 713 -2.56 58.70 1.41
C LEU A 713 -3.48 59.80 0.85
N LYS A 714 -3.73 60.85 1.62
CA LYS A 714 -4.60 61.98 1.25
C LYS A 714 -3.91 63.33 1.41
N LYS A 715 -4.44 64.33 0.68
CA LYS A 715 -4.07 65.75 0.75
C LYS A 715 -5.09 66.46 1.65
N LYS A 716 -4.65 67.38 2.51
CA LYS A 716 -5.58 68.21 3.31
C LYS A 716 -6.16 69.35 2.46
N ALA A 717 -7.16 70.04 3.01
CA ALA A 717 -7.83 71.17 2.34
C ALA A 717 -6.97 72.44 2.29
N ASP A 718 -5.99 72.58 3.20
CA ASP A 718 -4.90 73.55 3.09
C ASP A 718 -3.90 73.11 2.01
N ASN A 719 -3.64 74.01 1.06
CA ASN A 719 -2.74 73.75 -0.08
C ASN A 719 -1.30 73.47 0.39
N GLY A 720 -0.95 72.20 0.50
CA GLY A 720 0.44 71.73 0.64
C GLY A 720 0.70 70.68 1.70
N THR A 721 -0.28 70.29 2.54
CA THR A 721 -0.08 69.24 3.55
C THR A 721 -0.81 67.94 3.22
N TYR A 722 -0.27 66.84 3.74
CA TYR A 722 -0.71 65.47 3.47
C TYR A 722 -0.92 64.72 4.78
N TYR A 723 -1.71 63.65 4.75
CA TYR A 723 -1.96 62.76 5.88
C TYR A 723 -2.28 61.34 5.39
N VAL A 724 -2.25 60.37 6.30
CA VAL A 724 -2.78 59.02 6.04
C VAL A 724 -4.12 58.90 6.74
N GLU A 725 -5.16 58.53 5.98
CA GLU A 725 -6.44 58.13 6.55
C GLU A 725 -6.37 56.65 6.95
N ASN A 726 -6.24 56.38 8.25
CA ASN A 726 -6.05 55.02 8.77
C ASN A 726 -7.20 54.08 8.36
N THR A 727 -6.87 52.86 7.92
CA THR A 727 -7.87 51.84 7.55
C THR A 727 -8.60 51.27 8.77
N TYR A 728 -7.89 51.14 9.89
CA TYR A 728 -8.43 50.61 11.14
C TYR A 728 -8.37 51.68 12.22
N LYS A 729 -9.41 51.75 13.06
CA LYS A 729 -9.65 52.83 14.01
C LYS A 729 -8.52 53.00 15.03
N ASP A 730 -8.01 51.90 15.56
CA ASP A 730 -7.09 51.90 16.71
C ASP A 730 -5.61 51.77 16.26
N MET A 731 -5.34 51.92 14.96
CA MET A 731 -3.97 51.95 14.42
C MET A 731 -3.24 53.24 14.82
N PRO A 732 -1.92 53.18 15.12
CA PRO A 732 -1.12 54.36 15.42
C PRO A 732 -1.15 55.41 14.29
N GLU A 733 -1.03 56.69 14.67
CA GLU A 733 -0.94 57.79 13.71
C GLU A 733 0.44 57.79 13.01
N ILE A 734 0.43 57.87 11.68
CA ILE A 734 1.66 57.95 10.88
C ILE A 734 2.05 59.42 10.73
N SER A 735 3.21 59.82 11.25
CA SER A 735 3.68 61.21 11.16
C SER A 735 4.06 61.58 9.72
N VAL A 736 3.19 62.30 9.02
CA VAL A 736 3.41 62.71 7.62
C VAL A 736 4.11 64.06 7.56
N THR A 737 5.20 64.14 6.79
CA THR A 737 5.87 65.40 6.43
C THR A 737 6.01 65.52 4.92
N TYR A 738 6.06 66.74 4.43
CA TYR A 738 6.21 67.04 3.00
C TYR A 738 7.29 68.09 2.80
N LYS A 739 8.12 67.90 1.77
CA LYS A 739 9.14 68.85 1.34
C LYS A 739 9.04 69.08 -0.16
N GLU A 740 9.13 70.35 -0.55
CA GLU A 740 9.50 70.68 -1.93
C GLU A 740 10.97 70.30 -2.17
N LYS A 741 11.31 70.01 -3.42
CA LYS A 741 12.54 69.32 -3.83
C LYS A 741 13.77 70.24 -3.78
#